data_AF-A0AAQ3REB5-F1
#
_entry.id   AF-A0AAQ3REB5-F1
#
_cell.length_a   1.000
_cell.length_b   1.000
_cell.length_c   1.000
_cell.angle_alpha   90.00
_cell.angle_beta   90.00
_cell.angle_gamma   90.00
#
_symmetry.space_group_name_H-M   'P 1'
#
loop_
_entity.id
_entity.type
_entity.pdbx_description
1 polymer ?
#
loop_
_entity_poly.entity_id
_entity_poly.type
_entity_poly.pdbx_seq_one_letter_code
_entity_poly.pdbx_strand_id
1 'polypeptide(L)'
;MQLAPRELDKLVISQLGYQAQKRLARGTKLNHAEALALIASVLQELIRDGEHSVADLMALGSTLLGRRHVLPSVPHTLVELQVEGTFRMGTYLVTVHNPIASDDGNLERALYGSFLPLPDQTKFPWPLPGGMDAYSDDKMPGAIVAVKGIKGRITINEGRKRIHLKVTSKGDRPIQVGSHYHFIEVNPKLEFDRVRAHGFRLDIPAGTSVRFEPGESRTVNLVQISGNQLIKGGNGLATGSIHDERLAESIVHRLHEGGFLHLHEPTTDQALAPFTLEREAYIAMFGPTIGDRVKLGATDLWIKVEKDFTVYGDECTFGGGKTIRDGMGQAAGVPDKECLDTVITNALVVDWTGIYKADIGLKDGMIVGIGKSGNPDAMQGVHKNMVVGANTDVVAAEGKIVTAGGFDSHIHFICPQQAFEAIASGVTTFLGGGTGPSTGTCATTCTPGANHIQAMFQATDSLPINIGITGKGNDAEPGPLREQAEAGVCGLKLHEDWGTTPKAIDTCLQVCDEYDIQCLIHTDTLNESGFVETTVAAFKNRTIHTYHTEGAGGGHAPDIISVVEHENVLPSSTNPTRPYTGNTLDEHLDMLMVCHHLSRNIPEDVAFAESRIRAETIAAEDVLHDLGAISMMSSDSQAMGRCGEVILRTWNTAHKNKVQRGFLPEDKGTDADNHRVKRYISKYTINPAIAQGMGHLIGSIEVGKLADLVLWTPANFGAKPSHVIKGGMMSWAQMGDPNASIPTVEPVIMRPMFGAMNPRTSIAWASEASLKSGKIAEYGLTKNVQAVKKCRGIGKKDMKWNDAMPKMKVDAESYTVEADGEHLTAEPATSLPIAQAYFVY
;
A
#
# COMPACT_ATOMS: atom_id res chain seq x y z
N MET A 1 31.25 -7.76 -24.54
CA MET A 1 30.66 -6.62 -23.80
C MET A 1 31.04 -6.64 -22.32
N GLN A 2 31.06 -7.79 -21.62
CA GLN A 2 31.45 -7.84 -20.18
C GLN A 2 30.64 -6.85 -19.32
N LEU A 3 29.33 -6.74 -19.58
CA LEU A 3 28.45 -5.79 -18.91
C LEU A 3 28.25 -6.18 -17.44
N ALA A 4 28.50 -5.25 -16.54
CA ALA A 4 28.10 -5.34 -15.14
C ALA A 4 26.57 -5.21 -15.00
N PRO A 5 25.96 -5.72 -13.91
CA PRO A 5 24.52 -5.61 -13.70
C PRO A 5 23.96 -4.18 -13.81
N ARG A 6 24.69 -3.18 -13.28
CA ARG A 6 24.31 -1.76 -13.41
C ARG A 6 24.21 -1.30 -14.86
N GLU A 7 25.04 -1.82 -15.76
CA GLU A 7 25.02 -1.45 -17.18
C GLU A 7 23.77 -1.99 -17.86
N LEU A 8 23.26 -3.16 -17.44
CA LEU A 8 21.96 -3.67 -17.90
C LEU A 8 20.82 -2.76 -17.44
N ASP A 9 20.84 -2.30 -16.18
CA ASP A 9 19.86 -1.37 -15.65
C ASP A 9 19.86 -0.03 -16.43
N LYS A 10 21.04 0.52 -16.73
CA LYS A 10 21.13 1.74 -17.56
C LYS A 10 20.59 1.52 -18.99
N LEU A 11 20.78 0.33 -19.57
CA LEU A 11 20.21 -0.01 -20.88
C LEU A 11 18.68 -0.10 -20.84
N VAL A 12 18.08 -0.60 -19.75
CA VAL A 12 16.62 -0.64 -19.58
C VAL A 12 16.02 0.76 -19.60
N ILE A 13 16.55 1.69 -18.80
CA ILE A 13 16.03 3.06 -18.78
C ILE A 13 16.34 3.83 -20.06
N SER A 14 17.50 3.59 -20.68
CA SER A 14 17.82 4.18 -21.98
C SER A 14 16.82 3.74 -23.06
N GLN A 15 16.44 2.45 -23.07
CA GLN A 15 15.42 1.95 -24.00
C GLN A 15 14.06 2.62 -23.79
N LEU A 16 13.65 2.82 -22.53
CA LEU A 16 12.42 3.55 -22.22
C LEU A 16 12.55 5.04 -22.60
N GLY A 17 13.71 5.66 -22.36
CA GLY A 17 14.00 7.03 -22.76
C GLY A 17 13.88 7.21 -24.28
N TYR A 18 14.45 6.31 -25.07
CA TYR A 18 14.31 6.32 -26.52
C TYR A 18 12.86 6.09 -26.97
N GLN A 19 12.12 5.20 -26.30
CA GLN A 19 10.69 5.02 -26.55
C GLN A 19 9.90 6.30 -26.26
N ALA A 20 10.22 7.01 -25.18
CA ALA A 20 9.63 8.29 -24.84
C ALA A 20 10.01 9.39 -25.85
N GLN A 21 11.24 9.42 -26.35
CA GLN A 21 11.65 10.33 -27.43
C GLN A 21 10.84 10.08 -28.71
N LYS A 22 10.59 8.81 -29.10
CA LYS A 22 9.70 8.48 -30.24
C LYS A 22 8.24 8.91 -30.01
N ARG A 23 7.73 8.82 -28.77
CA ARG A 23 6.40 9.31 -28.38
C ARG A 23 6.34 10.84 -28.49
N LEU A 24 7.33 11.53 -27.96
CA LEU A 24 7.46 12.98 -28.03
C LEU A 24 7.56 13.48 -29.49
N ALA A 25 8.40 12.86 -30.33
CA ALA A 25 8.59 13.24 -31.74
C ALA A 25 7.29 13.14 -32.58
N ARG A 26 6.33 12.31 -32.17
CA ARG A 26 5.02 12.23 -32.83
C ARG A 26 3.91 13.08 -32.18
N GLY A 27 4.21 13.85 -31.13
CA GLY A 27 3.23 14.73 -30.47
C GLY A 27 2.52 14.14 -29.26
N THR A 28 3.01 13.03 -28.69
CA THR A 28 2.41 12.43 -27.49
C THR A 28 2.87 13.18 -26.24
N LYS A 29 1.91 13.57 -25.38
CA LYS A 29 2.22 14.09 -24.04
C LYS A 29 2.69 12.95 -23.15
N LEU A 30 3.89 13.08 -22.59
CA LEU A 30 4.51 12.03 -21.81
C LEU A 30 3.93 11.95 -20.39
N ASN A 31 3.76 10.73 -19.88
CA ASN A 31 3.46 10.49 -18.47
C ASN A 31 4.72 10.58 -17.59
N HIS A 32 4.57 10.32 -16.28
CA HIS A 32 5.67 10.44 -15.32
C HIS A 32 6.88 9.57 -15.70
N ALA A 33 6.66 8.28 -15.95
CA ALA A 33 7.72 7.33 -16.22
C ALA A 33 8.44 7.64 -17.55
N GLU A 34 7.68 8.05 -18.57
CA GLU A 34 8.23 8.43 -19.87
C GLU A 34 9.05 9.72 -19.81
N ALA A 35 8.54 10.76 -19.13
CA ALA A 35 9.24 12.02 -18.97
C ALA A 35 10.56 11.83 -18.19
N LEU A 36 10.49 11.07 -17.08
CA LEU A 36 11.64 10.72 -16.27
C LEU A 36 12.68 9.94 -17.08
N ALA A 37 12.28 8.88 -17.78
CA ALA A 37 13.21 8.07 -18.56
C ALA A 37 13.84 8.85 -19.72
N LEU A 38 13.10 9.74 -20.37
CA LEU A 38 13.63 10.62 -21.40
C LEU A 38 14.73 11.52 -20.84
N ILE A 39 14.42 12.25 -19.75
CA ILE A 39 15.38 13.16 -19.11
C ILE A 39 16.61 12.38 -18.65
N ALA A 40 16.41 11.25 -17.97
CA ALA A 40 17.49 10.39 -17.51
C ALA A 40 18.38 9.91 -18.68
N SER A 41 17.78 9.44 -19.78
CA SER A 41 18.53 8.97 -20.95
C SER A 41 19.32 10.09 -21.62
N VAL A 42 18.74 11.28 -21.79
CA VAL A 42 19.44 12.43 -22.37
C VAL A 42 20.61 12.86 -21.48
N LEU A 43 20.42 12.89 -20.17
CA LEU A 43 21.51 13.19 -19.23
C LEU A 43 22.65 12.16 -19.34
N GLN A 44 22.35 10.87 -19.48
CA GLN A 44 23.37 9.83 -19.66
C GLN A 44 24.19 10.03 -20.94
N GLU A 45 23.54 10.41 -22.06
CA GLU A 45 24.25 10.73 -23.31
C GLU A 45 25.15 11.97 -23.14
N LEU A 46 24.65 13.02 -22.51
CA LEU A 46 25.46 14.23 -22.26
C LEU A 46 26.63 13.97 -21.29
N ILE A 47 26.47 13.08 -20.31
CA ILE A 47 27.57 12.59 -19.46
C ILE A 47 28.60 11.86 -20.32
N ARG A 48 28.15 11.03 -21.25
CA ARG A 48 29.01 10.22 -22.12
C ARG A 48 29.88 11.07 -23.06
N ASP A 49 29.39 12.21 -23.54
CA ASP A 49 30.18 13.14 -24.36
C ASP A 49 31.34 13.77 -23.56
N GLY A 50 31.12 13.95 -22.25
CA GLY A 50 32.12 14.46 -21.32
C GLY A 50 32.46 15.94 -21.53
N GLU A 51 31.51 16.71 -22.04
CA GLU A 51 31.62 18.17 -22.24
C GLU A 51 30.96 18.98 -21.11
N HIS A 52 30.17 18.33 -20.26
CA HIS A 52 29.37 18.97 -19.21
C HIS A 52 29.84 18.53 -17.81
N SER A 53 29.85 19.47 -16.88
CA SER A 53 30.00 19.17 -15.45
C SER A 53 28.67 18.69 -14.84
N VAL A 54 28.71 18.17 -13.62
CA VAL A 54 27.49 17.84 -12.85
C VAL A 54 26.56 19.05 -12.75
N ALA A 55 27.11 20.24 -12.42
CA ALA A 55 26.32 21.46 -12.27
C ALA A 55 25.64 21.88 -13.58
N ASP A 56 26.32 21.72 -14.72
CA ASP A 56 25.73 22.01 -16.04
C ASP A 56 24.53 21.08 -16.31
N LEU A 57 24.68 19.80 -16.02
CA LEU A 57 23.63 18.79 -16.24
C LEU A 57 22.43 18.97 -15.31
N MET A 58 22.64 19.41 -14.06
CA MET A 58 21.56 19.78 -13.15
C MET A 58 20.71 20.90 -13.75
N ALA A 59 21.33 21.92 -14.35
CA ALA A 59 20.64 23.03 -14.99
C ALA A 59 20.02 22.66 -16.35
N LEU A 60 20.69 21.81 -17.14
CA LEU A 60 20.20 21.38 -18.45
C LEU A 60 18.98 20.48 -18.34
N GLY A 61 18.97 19.56 -17.37
CA GLY A 61 17.88 18.61 -17.18
C GLY A 61 16.51 19.27 -17.00
N SER A 62 16.45 20.42 -16.33
CA SER A 62 15.20 21.18 -16.12
C SER A 62 14.72 21.96 -17.36
N THR A 63 15.46 21.89 -18.47
CA THR A 63 15.12 22.60 -19.72
C THR A 63 14.62 21.68 -20.83
N LEU A 64 14.69 20.35 -20.64
CA LEU A 64 14.40 19.40 -21.71
C LEU A 64 12.90 19.35 -22.03
N LEU A 65 12.05 19.26 -21.00
CA LEU A 65 10.60 19.15 -21.15
C LEU A 65 9.89 20.29 -20.43
N GLY A 66 8.93 20.90 -21.12
CA GLY A 66 8.00 21.88 -20.53
C GLY A 66 6.63 21.28 -20.23
N ARG A 67 5.79 22.01 -19.48
CA ARG A 67 4.43 21.60 -19.06
C ARG A 67 3.54 21.11 -20.22
N ARG A 68 3.68 21.66 -21.43
CA ARG A 68 2.87 21.24 -22.60
C ARG A 68 3.24 19.88 -23.19
N HIS A 69 4.43 19.37 -22.87
CA HIS A 69 4.98 18.12 -23.41
C HIS A 69 4.64 16.90 -22.55
N VAL A 70 4.05 17.12 -21.38
CA VAL A 70 3.77 16.09 -20.38
C VAL A 70 2.30 16.13 -19.96
N LEU A 71 1.82 15.08 -19.30
CA LEU A 71 0.50 15.07 -18.69
C LEU A 71 0.44 16.05 -17.50
N PRO A 72 -0.73 16.63 -17.16
CA PRO A 72 -0.85 17.65 -16.10
C PRO A 72 -0.37 17.22 -14.71
N SER A 73 -0.37 15.92 -14.41
CA SER A 73 0.12 15.38 -13.14
C SER A 73 1.66 15.31 -13.06
N VAL A 74 2.37 15.35 -14.18
CA VAL A 74 3.83 15.15 -14.21
C VAL A 74 4.60 16.24 -13.48
N PRO A 75 4.31 17.54 -13.62
CA PRO A 75 5.00 18.58 -12.85
C PRO A 75 4.92 18.41 -11.33
N HIS A 76 3.85 17.76 -10.84
CA HIS A 76 3.60 17.56 -9.42
C HIS A 76 4.15 16.23 -8.89
N THR A 77 4.23 15.21 -9.76
CA THR A 77 4.73 13.88 -9.39
C THR A 77 6.23 13.73 -9.63
N LEU A 78 6.78 14.42 -10.63
CA LEU A 78 8.20 14.43 -10.98
C LEU A 78 8.84 15.73 -10.47
N VAL A 79 9.05 15.81 -9.15
CA VAL A 79 9.66 16.98 -8.48
C VAL A 79 11.18 16.87 -8.36
N GLU A 80 11.71 15.66 -8.50
CA GLU A 80 13.14 15.38 -8.48
C GLU A 80 13.44 14.16 -9.36
N LEU A 81 14.60 14.16 -9.99
CA LEU A 81 15.13 13.05 -10.78
C LEU A 81 16.62 12.89 -10.50
N GLN A 82 17.09 11.65 -10.36
CA GLN A 82 18.48 11.36 -10.03
C GLN A 82 19.08 10.34 -10.99
N VAL A 83 20.25 10.64 -11.56
CA VAL A 83 21.01 9.70 -12.39
C VAL A 83 22.47 9.69 -11.98
N GLU A 84 23.10 8.51 -12.05
CA GLU A 84 24.55 8.37 -12.03
C GLU A 84 25.05 7.88 -13.37
N GLY A 85 26.07 8.55 -13.89
CA GLY A 85 26.74 8.20 -15.14
C GLY A 85 28.26 8.30 -15.02
N THR A 86 28.96 7.74 -16.00
CA THR A 86 30.44 7.71 -16.02
C THR A 86 30.98 8.91 -16.76
N PHE A 87 31.35 9.95 -16.02
CA PHE A 87 32.10 11.10 -16.54
C PHE A 87 33.54 10.69 -16.84
N ARG A 88 34.29 11.57 -17.52
CA ARG A 88 35.74 11.37 -17.78
C ARG A 88 36.55 11.11 -16.49
N MET A 89 36.07 11.63 -15.35
CA MET A 89 36.73 11.52 -14.04
C MET A 89 36.12 10.44 -13.13
N GLY A 90 35.22 9.60 -13.63
CA GLY A 90 34.53 8.55 -12.87
C GLY A 90 33.02 8.76 -12.74
N THR A 91 32.40 8.00 -11.84
CA THR A 91 30.95 8.02 -11.63
C THR A 91 30.55 9.14 -10.68
N TYR A 92 29.56 9.95 -11.08
CA TYR A 92 28.99 11.03 -10.26
C TYR A 92 27.47 11.07 -10.37
N LEU A 93 26.84 11.50 -9.28
CA LEU A 93 25.41 11.77 -9.18
C LEU A 93 25.06 13.14 -9.79
N VAL A 94 24.01 13.14 -10.60
CA VAL A 94 23.32 14.34 -11.09
C VAL A 94 21.89 14.31 -10.56
N THR A 95 21.49 15.36 -9.85
CA THR A 95 20.13 15.53 -9.33
C THR A 95 19.49 16.73 -10.00
N VAL A 96 18.40 16.50 -10.73
CA VAL A 96 17.59 17.55 -11.36
C VAL A 96 16.39 17.81 -10.47
N HIS A 97 16.35 19.00 -9.87
CA HIS A 97 15.20 19.46 -9.09
C HIS A 97 14.19 20.15 -10.01
N ASN A 98 12.91 19.88 -9.82
CA ASN A 98 11.79 20.36 -10.63
C ASN A 98 12.06 20.25 -12.14
N PRO A 99 12.26 19.03 -12.69
CA PRO A 99 12.64 18.84 -14.09
C PRO A 99 11.68 19.48 -15.11
N ILE A 100 10.43 19.73 -14.73
CA ILE A 100 9.43 20.46 -15.53
C ILE A 100 9.27 21.88 -14.99
N ALA A 101 10.22 22.76 -15.32
CA ALA A 101 10.31 24.10 -14.74
C ALA A 101 9.66 25.22 -15.58
N SER A 102 9.27 24.95 -16.83
CA SER A 102 8.78 25.95 -17.79
C SER A 102 7.58 25.46 -18.59
N ASP A 103 6.90 26.37 -19.29
CA ASP A 103 5.79 26.03 -20.20
C ASP A 103 6.27 25.24 -21.43
N ASP A 104 7.42 25.66 -21.95
CA ASP A 104 8.09 25.11 -23.12
C ASP A 104 9.41 24.46 -22.71
N GLY A 105 9.76 23.35 -23.38
CA GLY A 105 11.06 22.69 -23.25
C GLY A 105 11.87 22.86 -24.53
N ASN A 106 13.17 22.59 -24.46
CA ASN A 106 14.03 22.56 -25.63
C ASN A 106 13.94 21.17 -26.27
N LEU A 107 13.07 21.01 -27.27
CA LEU A 107 12.82 19.72 -27.92
C LEU A 107 14.00 19.20 -28.74
N GLU A 108 14.87 20.09 -29.23
CA GLU A 108 16.14 19.68 -29.86
C GLU A 108 17.04 18.96 -28.86
N ARG A 109 17.14 19.50 -27.64
CA ARG A 109 17.86 18.84 -26.54
C ARG A 109 17.13 17.60 -26.02
N ALA A 110 15.80 17.63 -25.92
CA ALA A 110 15.02 16.46 -25.48
C ALA A 110 15.18 15.26 -26.42
N LEU A 111 15.43 15.52 -27.71
CA LEU A 111 15.69 14.52 -28.74
C LEU A 111 17.19 14.31 -29.02
N TYR A 112 18.07 14.86 -28.19
CA TYR A 112 19.52 14.68 -28.32
C TYR A 112 19.89 13.20 -28.36
N GLY A 113 20.85 12.84 -29.23
CA GLY A 113 21.30 11.46 -29.44
C GLY A 113 20.32 10.53 -30.17
N SER A 114 19.05 10.92 -30.33
CA SER A 114 18.00 10.05 -30.86
C SER A 114 17.93 9.95 -32.39
N PHE A 115 18.46 10.97 -33.08
CA PHE A 115 18.32 11.18 -34.53
C PHE A 115 16.87 11.24 -35.05
N LEU A 116 15.91 11.48 -34.15
CA LEU A 116 14.50 11.65 -34.52
C LEU A 116 14.23 13.07 -35.03
N PRO A 117 13.27 13.25 -35.95
CA PRO A 117 12.91 14.57 -36.44
C PRO A 117 12.25 15.41 -35.33
N LEU A 118 12.53 16.71 -35.34
CA LEU A 118 11.88 17.65 -34.43
C LEU A 118 10.38 17.72 -34.73
N PRO A 119 9.49 17.55 -33.73
CA PRO A 119 8.07 17.76 -33.91
C PRO A 119 7.75 19.24 -34.10
N ASP A 120 6.74 19.52 -34.91
CA ASP A 120 6.14 20.85 -34.97
C ASP A 120 5.50 21.21 -33.61
N GLN A 121 5.72 22.43 -33.11
CA GLN A 121 5.17 22.89 -31.84
C GLN A 121 3.64 22.86 -31.79
N THR A 122 2.96 22.96 -32.93
CA THR A 122 1.50 22.87 -33.03
C THR A 122 0.96 21.51 -32.57
N LYS A 123 1.79 20.46 -32.51
CA LYS A 123 1.42 19.16 -31.94
C LYS A 123 1.24 19.20 -30.42
N PHE A 124 1.75 20.23 -29.74
CA PHE A 124 1.65 20.44 -28.30
C PHE A 124 0.94 21.75 -27.99
N PRO A 125 -0.36 21.89 -28.31
CA PRO A 125 -1.09 23.11 -28.02
C PRO A 125 -1.11 23.38 -26.51
N TRP A 126 -0.85 24.65 -26.14
CA TRP A 126 -1.09 25.12 -24.77
C TRP A 126 -2.58 25.01 -24.45
N PRO A 127 -2.98 24.63 -23.22
CA PRO A 127 -4.39 24.56 -22.87
C PRO A 127 -5.10 25.91 -23.10
N LEU A 128 -6.28 25.88 -23.73
CA LEU A 128 -7.17 27.05 -23.87
C LEU A 128 -7.61 27.58 -22.48
N PRO A 129 -8.11 28.82 -22.36
CA PRO A 129 -8.74 29.30 -21.12
C PRO A 129 -9.85 28.32 -20.69
N GLY A 130 -9.63 27.61 -19.58
CA GLY A 130 -10.46 26.50 -19.10
C GLY A 130 -9.70 25.19 -18.83
N GLY A 131 -8.58 24.95 -19.52
CA GLY A 131 -7.72 23.77 -19.30
C GLY A 131 -6.67 23.92 -18.20
N MET A 132 -6.52 25.12 -17.62
CA MET A 132 -5.60 25.37 -16.50
C MET A 132 -6.10 24.75 -15.18
N ASP A 133 -7.41 24.49 -15.06
CA ASP A 133 -7.97 23.78 -13.90
C ASP A 133 -7.40 22.36 -13.76
N ALA A 134 -6.95 21.75 -14.88
CA ALA A 134 -6.28 20.46 -14.84
C ALA A 134 -4.93 20.48 -14.09
N TYR A 135 -4.39 21.67 -13.78
CA TYR A 135 -3.14 21.88 -13.05
C TYR A 135 -3.35 22.39 -11.62
N SER A 136 -4.59 22.49 -11.13
CA SER A 136 -4.84 22.95 -9.76
C SER A 136 -4.36 21.93 -8.72
N ASP A 137 -3.87 22.43 -7.59
CA ASP A 137 -3.26 21.60 -6.54
C ASP A 137 -4.20 20.50 -6.02
N ASP A 138 -5.50 20.76 -5.93
CA ASP A 138 -6.51 19.80 -5.47
C ASP A 138 -6.87 18.74 -6.53
N LYS A 139 -6.57 18.98 -7.80
CA LYS A 139 -6.75 17.98 -8.86
C LYS A 139 -5.58 16.99 -8.91
N MET A 140 -4.44 17.31 -8.29
CA MET A 140 -3.24 16.51 -8.39
C MET A 140 -3.30 15.16 -7.69
N PRO A 141 -2.64 14.13 -8.24
CA PRO A 141 -2.59 12.84 -7.58
C PRO A 141 -2.00 12.95 -6.17
N GLY A 142 -2.69 12.40 -5.17
CA GLY A 142 -2.19 12.45 -3.79
C GLY A 142 -2.32 13.80 -3.09
N ALA A 143 -3.05 14.77 -3.66
CA ALA A 143 -3.24 16.10 -3.09
C ALA A 143 -3.71 16.05 -1.62
N ILE A 144 -3.20 16.97 -0.81
CA ILE A 144 -3.57 17.11 0.60
C ILE A 144 -4.22 18.46 0.83
N VAL A 145 -5.41 18.48 1.41
CA VAL A 145 -6.11 19.70 1.80
C VAL A 145 -6.12 19.82 3.31
N ALA A 146 -5.35 20.79 3.81
CA ALA A 146 -5.27 21.11 5.23
C ALA A 146 -6.56 21.77 5.75
N VAL A 147 -6.90 21.52 7.01
CA VAL A 147 -7.92 22.31 7.72
C VAL A 147 -7.44 23.76 7.88
N LYS A 148 -8.28 24.73 7.53
CA LYS A 148 -7.96 26.17 7.56
C LYS A 148 -8.45 26.89 8.83
N GLY A 149 -8.04 28.15 9.00
CA GLY A 149 -8.49 29.05 10.07
C GLY A 149 -7.81 28.79 11.43
N ILE A 150 -8.48 29.09 12.54
CA ILE A 150 -7.93 28.87 13.89
C ILE A 150 -7.60 27.38 14.12
N LYS A 151 -8.39 26.46 13.54
CA LYS A 151 -8.14 25.01 13.55
C LYS A 151 -7.01 24.55 12.61
N GLY A 152 -6.44 25.48 11.85
CA GLY A 152 -5.27 25.31 10.98
C GLY A 152 -3.94 25.63 11.67
N ARG A 153 -3.93 25.83 13.00
CA ARG A 153 -2.70 25.90 13.81
C ARG A 153 -2.66 24.72 14.76
N ILE A 154 -1.49 24.10 14.90
CA ILE A 154 -1.25 22.99 15.82
C ILE A 154 -0.36 23.47 16.96
N THR A 155 -0.88 23.41 18.18
CA THR A 155 -0.12 23.69 19.40
C THR A 155 0.69 22.44 19.78
N ILE A 156 2.00 22.58 19.93
CA ILE A 156 2.87 21.48 20.35
C ILE A 156 3.18 21.54 21.85
N ASN A 157 3.43 20.38 22.45
CA ASN A 157 3.84 20.22 23.85
C ASN A 157 2.86 20.87 24.85
N GLU A 158 1.56 20.84 24.54
CA GLU A 158 0.53 21.51 25.33
C GLU A 158 0.52 21.02 26.80
N GLY A 159 0.21 21.93 27.74
CA GLY A 159 0.12 21.61 29.17
C GLY A 159 1.45 21.43 29.91
N ARG A 160 2.60 21.53 29.24
CA ARG A 160 3.93 21.36 29.87
C ARG A 160 4.51 22.67 30.40
N LYS A 161 5.32 22.58 31.46
CA LYS A 161 6.08 23.71 32.02
C LYS A 161 7.09 24.23 31.00
N ARG A 162 7.21 25.55 30.88
CA ARG A 162 8.10 26.24 29.94
C ARG A 162 8.99 27.24 30.66
N ILE A 163 10.18 27.41 30.11
CA ILE A 163 11.15 28.43 30.52
C ILE A 163 11.81 29.01 29.26
N HIS A 164 12.41 30.19 29.37
CA HIS A 164 13.32 30.69 28.35
C HIS A 164 14.70 30.89 28.96
N LEU A 165 15.74 30.58 28.18
CA LEU A 165 17.13 30.75 28.59
C LEU A 165 17.90 31.50 27.51
N LYS A 166 18.76 32.44 27.90
CA LYS A 166 19.77 32.98 27.00
C LYS A 166 20.93 32.00 26.96
N VAL A 167 21.31 31.61 25.74
CA VAL A 167 22.36 30.63 25.49
C VAL A 167 23.43 31.28 24.64
N THR A 168 24.66 31.30 25.13
CA THR A 168 25.81 31.88 24.44
C THR A 168 26.81 30.79 24.07
N SER A 169 27.17 30.72 22.79
CA SER A 169 28.26 29.87 22.32
C SER A 169 29.61 30.52 22.62
N LYS A 170 30.41 29.85 23.45
CA LYS A 170 31.84 30.16 23.67
C LYS A 170 32.75 29.20 22.90
N GLY A 171 32.17 28.40 22.00
CA GLY A 171 32.89 27.49 21.13
C GLY A 171 33.51 28.21 19.93
N ASP A 172 34.48 27.54 19.31
CA ASP A 172 35.15 27.95 18.07
C ASP A 172 34.53 27.29 16.81
N ARG A 173 33.51 26.44 17.01
CA ARG A 173 32.78 25.69 15.98
C ARG A 173 31.28 25.81 16.18
N PRO A 174 30.48 25.64 15.11
CA PRO A 174 29.04 25.64 15.22
C PRO A 174 28.53 24.49 16.09
N ILE A 175 27.50 24.77 16.90
CA ILE A 175 26.82 23.79 17.75
C ILE A 175 25.33 23.77 17.37
N GLN A 176 24.77 22.59 17.14
CA GLN A 176 23.36 22.44 16.76
C GLN A 176 22.68 21.44 17.70
N VAL A 177 21.56 21.85 18.29
CA VAL A 177 20.84 21.09 19.32
C VAL A 177 19.46 20.70 18.81
N GLY A 178 19.19 19.40 18.76
CA GLY A 178 17.91 18.85 18.31
C GLY A 178 16.78 19.00 19.33
N SER A 179 15.54 19.00 18.85
CA SER A 179 14.30 19.20 19.61
C SER A 179 14.20 18.38 20.90
N HIS A 180 14.58 17.11 20.85
CA HIS A 180 14.42 16.15 21.95
C HIS A 180 15.68 15.91 22.78
N TYR A 181 16.76 16.66 22.54
CA TYR A 181 17.98 16.53 23.34
C TYR A 181 17.75 17.13 24.74
N HIS A 182 18.14 16.39 25.79
CA HIS A 182 18.10 16.88 27.18
C HIS A 182 18.99 18.11 27.32
N PHE A 183 18.41 19.29 27.54
CA PHE A 183 19.11 20.56 27.32
C PHE A 183 20.27 20.79 28.29
N ILE A 184 20.19 20.24 29.51
CA ILE A 184 21.29 20.24 30.48
C ILE A 184 22.54 19.48 29.97
N GLU A 185 22.37 18.50 29.08
CA GLU A 185 23.45 17.65 28.57
C GLU A 185 24.19 18.28 27.38
N VAL A 186 23.78 19.45 26.88
CA VAL A 186 24.34 20.01 25.62
C VAL A 186 25.82 20.40 25.79
N ASN A 187 26.51 20.54 24.66
CA ASN A 187 27.95 20.82 24.56
C ASN A 187 28.48 21.74 25.68
N PRO A 188 29.61 21.39 26.34
CA PRO A 188 30.20 22.18 27.43
C PRO A 188 30.46 23.65 27.10
N LYS A 189 30.65 23.99 25.82
CA LYS A 189 30.93 25.34 25.35
C LYS A 189 29.70 26.24 25.17
N LEU A 190 28.50 25.72 25.39
CA LEU A 190 27.30 26.55 25.54
C LEU A 190 27.16 27.00 27.00
N GLU A 191 27.18 28.31 27.22
CA GLU A 191 27.02 28.98 28.51
C GLU A 191 25.57 29.43 28.70
N PHE A 192 24.92 28.93 29.75
CA PHE A 192 23.54 29.26 30.16
C PHE A 192 23.24 28.71 31.57
N ASP A 193 22.02 28.94 32.07
CA ASP A 193 21.59 28.37 33.35
C ASP A 193 21.21 26.87 33.22
N ARG A 194 22.21 26.00 33.36
CA ARG A 194 22.06 24.54 33.32
C ARG A 194 21.19 23.97 34.44
N VAL A 195 21.18 24.59 35.63
CA VAL A 195 20.34 24.13 36.73
C VAL A 195 18.87 24.33 36.38
N ARG A 196 18.51 25.48 35.79
CA ARG A 196 17.16 25.71 35.28
C ARG A 196 16.79 24.83 34.09
N ALA A 197 17.76 24.44 33.25
CA ALA A 197 17.54 23.54 32.12
C ALA A 197 17.37 22.05 32.50
N HIS A 198 17.55 21.68 33.77
CA HIS A 198 17.40 20.30 34.23
C HIS A 198 15.97 19.79 34.01
N GLY A 199 15.82 18.73 33.21
CA GLY A 199 14.52 18.16 32.85
C GLY A 199 13.80 18.89 31.71
N PHE A 200 14.49 19.74 30.97
CA PHE A 200 13.93 20.47 29.83
C PHE A 200 14.60 20.09 28.50
N ARG A 201 13.85 20.28 27.41
CA ARG A 201 14.29 20.17 26.01
C ARG A 201 13.79 21.37 25.21
N LEU A 202 14.23 21.55 23.96
CA LEU A 202 13.77 22.67 23.12
C LEU A 202 12.26 22.56 22.83
N ASP A 203 11.52 23.68 22.94
CA ASP A 203 10.11 23.79 22.57
C ASP A 203 9.95 24.18 21.09
N ILE A 204 10.36 23.26 20.22
CA ILE A 204 10.35 23.41 18.75
C ILE A 204 9.74 22.14 18.12
N PRO A 205 9.31 22.18 16.84
CA PRO A 205 8.76 21.00 16.17
C PRO A 205 9.69 19.80 16.24
N ALA A 206 9.11 18.61 16.46
CA ALA A 206 9.87 17.36 16.55
C ALA A 206 10.76 17.15 15.31
N GLY A 207 11.96 16.59 15.52
CA GLY A 207 12.93 16.41 14.43
C GLY A 207 13.72 17.66 14.01
N THR A 208 13.32 18.88 14.43
CA THR A 208 14.07 20.12 14.11
C THR A 208 15.17 20.40 15.14
N SER A 209 15.94 21.47 14.92
CA SER A 209 17.07 21.87 15.78
C SER A 209 17.33 23.37 15.78
N VAL A 210 17.94 23.88 16.84
CA VAL A 210 18.48 25.25 16.91
C VAL A 210 20.00 25.20 16.73
N ARG A 211 20.52 26.08 15.86
CA ARG A 211 21.94 26.23 15.57
C ARG A 211 22.51 27.48 16.24
N PHE A 212 23.73 27.35 16.77
CA PHE A 212 24.53 28.38 17.41
C PHE A 212 25.87 28.48 16.68
N GLU A 213 26.13 29.60 16.02
CA GLU A 213 27.44 29.90 15.46
C GLU A 213 28.45 30.31 16.56
N PRO A 214 29.78 30.23 16.31
CA PRO A 214 30.79 30.68 17.26
C PRO A 214 30.54 32.12 17.76
N GLY A 215 30.49 32.32 19.08
CA GLY A 215 30.26 33.63 19.71
C GLY A 215 28.79 34.08 19.74
N GLU A 216 27.88 33.35 19.09
CA GLU A 216 26.47 33.73 19.00
C GLU A 216 25.76 33.60 20.35
N SER A 217 24.84 34.53 20.64
CA SER A 217 23.91 34.43 21.76
C SER A 217 22.47 34.43 21.25
N ARG A 218 21.67 33.43 21.65
CA ARG A 218 20.25 33.35 21.33
C ARG A 218 19.43 33.02 22.57
N THR A 219 18.22 33.56 22.65
CA THR A 219 17.23 33.12 23.62
C THR A 219 16.46 31.94 23.03
N VAL A 220 16.36 30.84 23.77
CA VAL A 220 15.60 29.66 23.39
C VAL A 220 14.48 29.39 24.38
N ASN A 221 13.35 28.91 23.87
CA ASN A 221 12.27 28.38 24.68
C ASN A 221 12.51 26.89 24.92
N LEU A 222 12.35 26.48 26.17
CA LEU A 222 12.46 25.10 26.58
C LEU A 222 11.15 24.64 27.21
N VAL A 223 10.85 23.35 27.04
CA VAL A 223 9.70 22.67 27.60
C VAL A 223 10.13 21.44 28.39
N GLN A 224 9.47 21.18 29.51
CA GLN A 224 9.79 20.05 30.37
C GLN A 224 9.56 18.72 29.62
N ILE A 225 10.44 17.74 29.84
CA ILE A 225 10.23 16.37 29.36
C ILE A 225 8.98 15.76 30.03
N SER A 226 8.36 14.77 29.39
CA SER A 226 7.16 14.11 29.88
C SER A 226 7.42 12.63 30.19
N GLY A 227 6.37 11.83 30.31
CA GLY A 227 6.48 10.41 30.65
C GLY A 227 6.95 10.20 32.08
N ASN A 228 7.90 9.28 32.29
CA ASN A 228 8.50 9.03 33.61
C ASN A 228 9.43 10.15 34.08
N GLN A 229 9.74 11.12 33.21
CA GLN A 229 10.64 12.24 33.46
C GLN A 229 12.02 11.78 33.97
N LEU A 230 12.61 10.83 33.24
CA LEU A 230 13.95 10.29 33.49
C LEU A 230 14.90 10.76 32.39
N ILE A 231 16.03 11.36 32.80
CA ILE A 231 17.11 11.72 31.89
C ILE A 231 18.08 10.55 31.78
N LYS A 232 18.45 10.20 30.56
CA LYS A 232 19.47 9.21 30.21
C LYS A 232 20.22 9.67 28.95
N GLY A 233 21.43 9.15 28.74
CA GLY A 233 22.27 9.47 27.58
C GLY A 233 22.97 10.83 27.72
N GLY A 234 23.28 11.46 26.58
CA GLY A 234 23.97 12.76 26.56
C GLY A 234 25.41 12.67 27.06
N ASN A 235 25.80 13.58 27.97
CA ASN A 235 27.12 13.55 28.62
C ASN A 235 27.08 12.83 29.98
N GLY A 236 25.94 12.24 30.36
CA GLY A 236 25.78 11.55 31.64
C GLY A 236 25.78 12.48 32.87
N LEU A 237 25.59 13.80 32.68
CA LEU A 237 25.65 14.77 33.76
C LEU A 237 24.50 14.61 34.75
N ALA A 238 23.29 14.47 34.22
CA ALA A 238 22.03 14.49 34.94
C ALA A 238 21.24 13.19 34.78
N THR A 239 21.92 12.05 34.59
CA THR A 239 21.23 10.75 34.50
C THR A 239 20.47 10.46 35.80
N GLY A 240 19.15 10.26 35.69
CA GLY A 240 18.27 10.04 36.83
C GLY A 240 16.90 10.70 36.67
N SER A 241 16.09 10.62 37.73
CA SER A 241 14.80 11.32 37.77
C SER A 241 15.00 12.81 37.97
N ILE A 242 14.22 13.63 37.28
CA ILE A 242 14.26 15.09 37.47
C ILE A 242 13.77 15.53 38.86
N HIS A 243 13.16 14.62 39.62
CA HIS A 243 12.68 14.84 40.98
C HIS A 243 13.67 14.36 42.06
N ASP A 244 14.83 13.83 41.68
CA ASP A 244 15.85 13.43 42.64
C ASP A 244 16.60 14.66 43.19
N GLU A 245 16.33 15.00 44.45
CA GLU A 245 16.95 16.13 45.15
C GLU A 245 18.47 15.97 45.29
N ARG A 246 18.97 14.74 45.49
CA ARG A 246 20.42 14.49 45.62
C ARG A 246 21.13 14.72 44.29
N LEU A 247 20.47 14.34 43.19
CA LEU A 247 20.96 14.65 41.86
C LEU A 247 21.03 16.16 41.67
N ALA A 248 19.94 16.89 41.99
CA ALA A 248 19.85 18.33 41.85
C ALA A 248 20.95 19.08 42.64
N GLU A 249 21.24 18.66 43.87
CA GLU A 249 22.32 19.22 44.70
C GLU A 249 23.71 18.95 44.12
N SER A 250 23.90 17.82 43.43
CA SER A 250 25.20 17.44 42.86
C SER A 250 25.47 18.00 41.45
N ILE A 251 24.46 18.53 40.75
CA ILE A 251 24.58 19.00 39.35
C ILE A 251 25.71 20.04 39.23
N VAL A 252 25.74 21.06 40.08
CA VAL A 252 26.73 22.14 39.98
C VAL A 252 28.17 21.61 40.12
N HIS A 253 28.38 20.64 41.01
CA HIS A 253 29.67 19.97 41.18
C HIS A 253 30.08 19.23 39.90
N ARG A 254 29.17 18.41 39.35
CA ARG A 254 29.40 17.64 38.11
C ARG A 254 29.66 18.56 36.90
N LEU A 255 28.95 19.69 36.82
CA LEU A 255 29.17 20.68 35.76
C LEU A 255 30.59 21.25 35.83
N HIS A 256 31.06 21.58 37.04
CA HIS A 256 32.41 22.09 37.25
C HIS A 256 33.47 21.02 36.93
N GLU A 257 33.31 19.79 37.44
CA GLU A 257 34.21 18.67 37.14
C GLU A 257 34.27 18.34 35.64
N GLY A 258 33.13 18.39 34.96
CA GLY A 258 33.03 18.14 33.52
C GLY A 258 33.41 19.33 32.63
N GLY A 259 33.74 20.50 33.20
CA GLY A 259 34.10 21.70 32.45
C GLY A 259 32.94 22.30 31.63
N PHE A 260 31.70 22.10 32.07
CA PHE A 260 30.51 22.65 31.42
C PHE A 260 30.27 24.09 31.86
N LEU A 261 30.18 25.00 30.88
CA LEU A 261 29.89 26.39 31.17
C LEU A 261 28.48 26.55 31.73
N HIS A 262 28.39 27.30 32.83
CA HIS A 262 27.17 27.58 33.56
C HIS A 262 27.17 29.06 33.97
N LEU A 263 26.04 29.72 33.75
CA LEU A 263 25.78 31.07 34.23
C LEU A 263 24.43 31.08 34.94
N HIS A 264 24.39 31.48 36.21
CA HIS A 264 23.15 31.61 36.95
C HIS A 264 22.35 32.84 36.47
N GLU A 265 21.08 32.66 36.13
CA GLU A 265 20.19 33.75 35.71
C GLU A 265 19.12 34.02 36.78
N PRO A 266 19.13 35.20 37.46
CA PRO A 266 18.25 35.50 38.59
C PRO A 266 16.80 35.90 38.21
N THR A 267 16.28 35.47 37.06
CA THR A 267 15.00 35.95 36.51
C THR A 267 13.82 35.04 36.86
N THR A 268 12.67 35.65 37.21
CA THR A 268 11.36 34.96 37.29
C THR A 268 10.78 34.74 35.89
N ASP A 269 10.52 33.49 35.54
CA ASP A 269 9.86 33.12 34.28
C ASP A 269 8.45 33.72 34.20
N GLN A 270 8.19 34.54 33.18
CA GLN A 270 6.82 34.92 32.80
C GLN A 270 6.13 33.72 32.15
N ALA A 271 4.79 33.66 32.22
CA ALA A 271 4.04 32.61 31.54
C ALA A 271 4.29 32.67 30.02
N LEU A 272 4.98 31.66 29.48
CA LEU A 272 5.26 31.55 28.05
C LEU A 272 4.11 30.86 27.34
N ALA A 273 3.65 31.45 26.24
CA ALA A 273 2.69 30.82 25.35
C ALA A 273 3.32 29.60 24.66
N PRO A 274 2.52 28.54 24.39
CA PRO A 274 3.02 27.37 23.68
C PRO A 274 3.35 27.68 22.22
N PHE A 275 4.35 26.98 21.67
CA PHE A 275 4.66 27.08 20.25
C PHE A 275 3.50 26.56 19.40
N THR A 276 3.17 27.28 18.33
CA THR A 276 2.14 26.87 17.36
C THR A 276 2.73 26.77 15.98
N LEU A 277 2.44 25.65 15.29
CA LEU A 277 2.88 25.35 13.93
C LEU A 277 1.72 25.54 12.95
N GLU A 278 2.00 26.11 11.77
CA GLU A 278 1.03 26.09 10.67
C GLU A 278 0.78 24.65 10.22
N ARG A 279 -0.46 24.33 9.89
CA ARG A 279 -0.87 22.96 9.60
C ARG A 279 -0.21 22.40 8.34
N GLU A 280 0.02 23.21 7.32
CA GLU A 280 0.77 22.81 6.12
C GLU A 280 2.22 22.44 6.44
N ALA A 281 2.86 23.18 7.35
CA ALA A 281 4.21 22.84 7.83
C ALA A 281 4.22 21.53 8.63
N TYR A 282 3.18 21.29 9.45
CA TYR A 282 3.01 20.00 10.13
C TYR A 282 2.86 18.85 9.13
N ILE A 283 2.01 19.01 8.12
CA ILE A 283 1.77 18.00 7.08
C ILE A 283 3.07 17.69 6.34
N ALA A 284 3.84 18.70 5.96
CA ALA A 284 5.12 18.52 5.27
C ALA A 284 6.14 17.74 6.11
N MET A 285 6.10 17.87 7.44
CA MET A 285 7.04 17.21 8.34
C MET A 285 6.61 15.81 8.79
N PHE A 286 5.33 15.62 9.08
CA PHE A 286 4.83 14.41 9.76
C PHE A 286 3.69 13.73 8.99
N GLY A 287 3.23 14.29 7.88
CA GLY A 287 2.01 13.86 7.18
C GLY A 287 0.73 14.41 7.82
N PRO A 288 -0.43 14.15 7.19
CA PRO A 288 -1.73 14.69 7.62
C PRO A 288 -2.17 14.22 9.00
N THR A 289 -3.06 14.99 9.63
CA THR A 289 -3.67 14.72 10.93
C THR A 289 -5.17 15.03 10.93
N ILE A 290 -5.84 14.88 12.08
CA ILE A 290 -7.32 14.82 12.23
C ILE A 290 -8.06 15.91 11.46
N GLY A 291 -8.84 15.52 10.47
CA GLY A 291 -9.66 16.42 9.64
C GLY A 291 -9.01 16.87 8.34
N ASP A 292 -7.71 16.66 8.15
CA ASP A 292 -7.07 16.87 6.85
C ASP A 292 -7.59 15.85 5.84
N ARG A 293 -7.64 16.25 4.57
CA ARG A 293 -8.10 15.40 3.48
C ARG A 293 -6.96 15.02 2.56
N VAL A 294 -6.96 13.79 2.07
CA VAL A 294 -5.96 13.25 1.15
C VAL A 294 -6.67 12.62 -0.05
N LYS A 295 -6.27 12.98 -1.25
CA LYS A 295 -6.75 12.36 -2.50
C LYS A 295 -6.04 11.02 -2.71
N LEU A 296 -6.78 9.98 -3.11
CA LEU A 296 -6.22 8.65 -3.34
C LEU A 296 -5.74 8.49 -4.78
N GLY A 297 -4.42 8.57 -5.00
CA GLY A 297 -3.84 8.53 -6.33
C GLY A 297 -4.44 9.62 -7.22
N ALA A 298 -4.68 9.29 -8.49
CA ALA A 298 -5.35 10.18 -9.45
C ALA A 298 -6.89 10.08 -9.40
N THR A 299 -7.47 9.30 -8.49
CA THR A 299 -8.91 9.11 -8.41
C THR A 299 -9.60 10.34 -7.81
N ASP A 300 -10.90 10.47 -8.02
CA ASP A 300 -11.71 11.48 -7.31
C ASP A 300 -12.08 11.09 -5.87
N LEU A 301 -11.48 10.04 -5.30
CA LEU A 301 -11.71 9.62 -3.91
C LEU A 301 -10.85 10.46 -2.96
N TRP A 302 -11.49 11.00 -1.93
CA TRP A 302 -10.88 11.78 -0.87
C TRP A 302 -11.11 11.09 0.47
N ILE A 303 -10.04 10.87 1.23
CA ILE A 303 -10.15 10.39 2.60
C ILE A 303 -9.92 11.53 3.57
N LYS A 304 -10.56 11.48 4.73
CA LYS A 304 -10.36 12.42 5.84
C LYS A 304 -9.82 11.67 7.05
N VAL A 305 -8.76 12.20 7.67
CA VAL A 305 -8.17 11.58 8.87
C VAL A 305 -9.16 11.64 10.03
N GLU A 306 -9.57 10.49 10.55
CA GLU A 306 -10.61 10.36 11.57
C GLU A 306 -10.06 10.49 12.99
N LYS A 307 -8.82 10.05 13.18
CA LYS A 307 -8.13 10.02 14.47
C LYS A 307 -6.62 10.13 14.26
N ASP A 308 -5.94 10.71 15.23
CA ASP A 308 -4.48 10.70 15.33
C ASP A 308 -4.11 10.26 16.76
N PHE A 309 -3.16 9.33 16.87
CA PHE A 309 -2.68 8.81 18.14
C PHE A 309 -1.48 9.60 18.70
N THR A 310 -0.91 10.51 17.92
CA THR A 310 0.24 11.30 18.35
C THR A 310 -0.08 12.22 19.53
N VAL A 311 0.99 12.68 20.18
CA VAL A 311 0.97 13.84 21.07
C VAL A 311 1.79 14.91 20.37
N TYR A 312 1.15 16.01 19.97
CA TYR A 312 1.80 17.01 19.12
C TYR A 312 3.07 17.56 19.76
N GLY A 313 4.20 17.49 19.05
CA GLY A 313 5.54 17.84 19.54
C GLY A 313 6.39 16.68 20.05
N ASP A 314 5.80 15.49 20.18
CA ASP A 314 6.45 14.22 20.54
C ASP A 314 6.37 13.20 19.37
N GLU A 315 6.31 13.67 18.11
CA GLU A 315 6.33 12.82 16.93
C GLU A 315 7.65 12.06 16.81
N CYS A 316 7.57 10.76 16.52
CA CYS A 316 8.71 9.91 16.28
C CYS A 316 9.25 10.17 14.87
N THR A 317 10.44 10.78 14.78
CA THR A 317 11.16 11.01 13.51
C THR A 317 12.60 10.56 13.62
N PHE A 318 13.10 9.89 12.57
CA PHE A 318 14.46 9.35 12.51
C PHE A 318 15.36 10.18 11.59
N GLY A 319 16.63 10.32 11.99
CA GLY A 319 17.67 11.02 11.23
C GLY A 319 18.64 11.83 12.10
N GLY A 320 19.65 12.43 11.46
CA GLY A 320 20.65 13.26 12.12
C GLY A 320 20.01 14.41 12.90
N GLY A 321 20.18 14.42 14.23
CA GLY A 321 19.64 15.46 15.11
C GLY A 321 18.13 15.37 15.41
N LYS A 322 17.43 14.32 14.96
CA LYS A 322 15.97 14.19 15.13
C LYS A 322 15.55 13.57 16.49
N THR A 323 14.30 13.09 16.57
CA THR A 323 13.67 12.59 17.80
C THR A 323 14.21 11.23 18.26
N ILE A 324 14.25 10.22 17.37
CA ILE A 324 14.64 8.84 17.73
C ILE A 324 16.16 8.75 17.83
N ARG A 325 16.67 9.01 19.04
CA ARG A 325 18.08 8.92 19.44
C ARG A 325 18.17 8.52 20.91
N ASP A 326 19.32 7.96 21.30
CA ASP A 326 19.58 7.43 22.65
C ASP A 326 19.15 8.40 23.77
N GLY A 327 18.34 7.89 24.71
CA GLY A 327 17.81 8.64 25.86
C GLY A 327 16.72 9.66 25.52
N MET A 328 16.40 9.87 24.25
CA MET A 328 15.45 10.89 23.75
C MET A 328 14.14 10.21 23.34
N GLY A 329 13.86 10.07 22.04
CA GLY A 329 12.77 9.25 21.53
C GLY A 329 13.10 7.75 21.47
N GLN A 330 14.37 7.37 21.57
CA GLN A 330 14.81 5.98 21.79
C GLN A 330 15.08 5.79 23.28
N ALA A 331 14.41 4.83 23.90
CA ALA A 331 14.58 4.48 25.30
C ALA A 331 15.94 3.82 25.54
N ALA A 332 16.66 4.31 26.55
CA ALA A 332 17.98 3.81 26.92
C ALA A 332 17.88 2.71 27.99
N GLY A 333 18.63 1.62 27.79
CA GLY A 333 18.70 0.49 28.71
C GLY A 333 17.55 -0.51 28.61
N VAL A 334 16.73 -0.44 27.55
CA VAL A 334 15.63 -1.39 27.31
C VAL A 334 16.18 -2.60 26.53
N PRO A 335 16.01 -3.84 27.03
CA PRO A 335 16.48 -5.04 26.35
C PRO A 335 15.61 -5.36 25.12
N ASP A 336 16.18 -6.13 24.18
CA ASP A 336 15.51 -6.55 22.94
C ASP A 336 14.08 -7.07 23.15
N LYS A 337 13.89 -8.00 24.09
CA LYS A 337 12.58 -8.58 24.46
C LYS A 337 11.50 -7.58 24.89
N GLU A 338 11.89 -6.34 25.24
CA GLU A 338 11.00 -5.29 25.75
C GLU A 338 10.88 -4.09 24.79
N CYS A 339 11.63 -4.08 23.69
CA CYS A 339 11.47 -3.10 22.61
C CYS A 339 10.99 -3.72 21.31
N LEU A 340 10.45 -2.88 20.42
CA LEU A 340 10.03 -3.29 19.08
C LEU A 340 11.22 -3.79 18.25
N ASP A 341 10.97 -4.70 17.30
CA ASP A 341 11.95 -5.03 16.25
C ASP A 341 11.99 -3.92 15.20
N THR A 342 10.82 -3.38 14.87
CA THR A 342 10.67 -2.30 13.90
C THR A 342 9.50 -1.41 14.30
N VAL A 343 9.66 -0.10 14.12
CA VAL A 343 8.57 0.86 14.21
C VAL A 343 8.34 1.53 12.85
N ILE A 344 7.09 1.54 12.39
CA ILE A 344 6.65 2.35 11.26
C ILE A 344 6.12 3.66 11.82
N THR A 345 6.81 4.77 11.56
CA THR A 345 6.48 6.07 12.17
C THR A 345 5.48 6.87 11.34
N ASN A 346 4.55 7.54 12.00
CA ASN A 346 3.65 8.53 11.38
C ASN A 346 2.84 8.00 10.18
N ALA A 347 2.38 6.75 10.21
CA ALA A 347 1.61 6.14 9.13
C ALA A 347 0.18 6.71 9.05
N LEU A 348 -0.26 7.16 7.87
CA LEU A 348 -1.69 7.30 7.59
C LEU A 348 -2.26 5.91 7.24
N VAL A 349 -2.86 5.26 8.22
CA VAL A 349 -3.51 3.96 8.05
C VAL A 349 -4.82 4.12 7.29
N VAL A 350 -4.98 3.33 6.23
CA VAL A 350 -6.25 3.13 5.53
C VAL A 350 -6.58 1.66 5.62
N ASP A 351 -7.59 1.33 6.41
CA ASP A 351 -8.02 -0.04 6.69
C ASP A 351 -9.56 -0.07 6.84
N TRP A 352 -10.16 -1.26 6.76
CA TRP A 352 -11.60 -1.39 6.97
C TRP A 352 -12.04 -0.95 8.37
N THR A 353 -11.14 -1.03 9.37
CA THR A 353 -11.39 -0.58 10.75
C THR A 353 -11.43 0.94 10.89
N GLY A 354 -10.80 1.70 9.98
CA GLY A 354 -10.65 3.14 10.15
C GLY A 354 -9.65 3.79 9.20
N ILE A 355 -9.72 5.12 9.13
CA ILE A 355 -8.72 5.95 8.45
C ILE A 355 -8.09 6.88 9.48
N TYR A 356 -6.90 6.54 9.96
CA TYR A 356 -6.30 7.21 11.12
C TYR A 356 -4.78 7.30 11.02
N LYS A 357 -4.20 8.19 11.81
CA LYS A 357 -2.77 8.44 11.89
C LYS A 357 -2.18 7.78 13.14
N ALA A 358 -1.17 6.93 12.99
CA ALA A 358 -0.52 6.25 14.10
C ALA A 358 0.91 5.80 13.75
N ASP A 359 1.69 5.49 14.76
CA ASP A 359 2.84 4.59 14.61
C ASP A 359 2.36 3.13 14.65
N ILE A 360 3.09 2.22 13.98
CA ILE A 360 2.82 0.79 13.99
C ILE A 360 4.07 0.06 14.51
N GLY A 361 3.93 -0.68 15.61
CA GLY A 361 5.02 -1.43 16.23
C GLY A 361 4.99 -2.90 15.83
N LEU A 362 6.13 -3.40 15.38
CA LEU A 362 6.33 -4.77 14.94
C LEU A 362 7.26 -5.53 15.90
N LYS A 363 6.92 -6.79 16.21
CA LYS A 363 7.76 -7.73 16.97
C LYS A 363 7.48 -9.15 16.49
N ASP A 364 8.52 -9.95 16.29
CA ASP A 364 8.45 -11.35 15.86
C ASP A 364 7.59 -11.55 14.59
N GLY A 365 7.67 -10.57 13.68
CA GLY A 365 6.90 -10.54 12.43
C GLY A 365 5.42 -10.21 12.58
N MET A 366 4.95 -9.85 13.78
CA MET A 366 3.56 -9.53 14.10
C MET A 366 3.38 -8.04 14.42
N ILE A 367 2.17 -7.53 14.20
CA ILE A 367 1.74 -6.21 14.68
C ILE A 367 1.46 -6.32 16.18
N VAL A 368 2.26 -5.66 17.02
CA VAL A 368 2.13 -5.72 18.49
C VAL A 368 1.59 -4.44 19.13
N GLY A 369 1.55 -3.35 18.37
CA GLY A 369 0.98 -2.08 18.82
C GLY A 369 0.63 -1.15 17.66
N ILE A 370 -0.45 -0.41 17.82
CA ILE A 370 -0.88 0.67 16.92
C ILE A 370 -1.22 1.85 17.81
N GLY A 371 -0.52 2.97 17.66
CA GLY A 371 -0.67 4.10 18.57
C GLY A 371 0.52 5.05 18.54
N LYS A 372 0.96 5.47 19.72
CA LYS A 372 2.13 6.35 19.89
C LYS A 372 3.32 5.54 20.39
N SER A 373 4.37 5.50 19.58
CA SER A 373 5.66 4.87 19.92
C SER A 373 6.63 5.85 20.57
N GLY A 374 7.78 5.35 21.03
CA GLY A 374 8.92 6.18 21.43
C GLY A 374 9.48 5.78 22.78
N ASN A 375 9.87 6.76 23.58
CA ASN A 375 10.49 6.54 24.88
C ASN A 375 9.55 6.97 26.02
N PRO A 376 9.06 6.04 26.86
CA PRO A 376 8.19 6.38 27.98
C PRO A 376 8.90 7.21 29.05
N ASP A 377 10.23 7.29 29.05
CA ASP A 377 11.00 8.09 30.02
C ASP A 377 10.94 9.60 29.77
N ALA A 378 10.71 10.02 28.53
CA ALA A 378 10.77 11.43 28.12
C ALA A 378 9.54 11.91 27.34
N MET A 379 8.69 11.01 26.86
CA MET A 379 7.54 11.32 26.00
C MET A 379 6.22 10.91 26.64
N GLN A 380 5.17 11.67 26.35
CA GLN A 380 3.82 11.38 26.84
C GLN A 380 3.12 10.34 25.97
N GLY A 381 2.32 9.47 26.60
CA GLY A 381 1.39 8.60 25.88
C GLY A 381 2.02 7.43 25.14
N VAL A 382 3.31 7.13 25.35
CA VAL A 382 3.97 5.97 24.75
C VAL A 382 3.30 4.70 25.23
N HIS A 383 2.77 3.91 24.31
CA HIS A 383 2.15 2.64 24.67
C HIS A 383 3.21 1.64 25.15
N LYS A 384 2.89 0.84 26.18
CA LYS A 384 3.84 -0.10 26.82
C LYS A 384 4.48 -1.11 25.85
N ASN A 385 3.78 -1.48 24.78
CA ASN A 385 4.27 -2.41 23.74
C ASN A 385 4.87 -1.67 22.53
N MET A 386 5.12 -0.36 22.63
CA MET A 386 5.60 0.47 21.52
C MET A 386 6.86 1.26 21.89
N VAL A 387 7.66 0.67 22.78
CA VAL A 387 8.94 1.23 23.19
C VAL A 387 9.95 1.06 22.05
N VAL A 388 10.56 2.17 21.64
CA VAL A 388 11.66 2.18 20.68
C VAL A 388 12.96 2.07 21.46
N GLY A 389 13.70 0.98 21.26
CA GLY A 389 14.97 0.71 21.95
C GLY A 389 16.16 0.72 20.99
N ALA A 390 17.33 0.34 21.49
CA ALA A 390 18.54 0.26 20.67
C ALA A 390 18.48 -0.86 19.59
N ASN A 391 17.58 -1.83 19.76
CA ASN A 391 17.38 -2.96 18.85
C ASN A 391 16.14 -2.77 17.94
N THR A 392 15.60 -1.55 17.85
CA THR A 392 14.44 -1.24 17.02
C THR A 392 14.88 -0.57 15.72
N ASP A 393 14.53 -1.16 14.59
CA ASP A 393 14.65 -0.53 13.27
C ASP A 393 13.50 0.47 13.00
N VAL A 394 13.67 1.37 12.04
CA VAL A 394 12.70 2.43 11.74
C VAL A 394 12.32 2.46 10.26
N VAL A 395 11.01 2.42 9.99
CA VAL A 395 10.43 2.68 8.68
C VAL A 395 9.65 4.00 8.70
N ALA A 396 10.11 4.98 7.94
CA ALA A 396 9.47 6.29 7.87
C ALA A 396 8.20 6.24 6.99
N ALA A 397 7.03 6.45 7.60
CA ALA A 397 5.75 6.56 6.90
C ALA A 397 5.11 7.95 7.01
N GLU A 398 5.82 8.96 7.52
CA GLU A 398 5.41 10.36 7.36
C GLU A 398 5.16 10.68 5.86
N GLY A 399 3.97 11.21 5.58
CA GLY A 399 3.52 11.49 4.22
C GLY A 399 3.17 10.26 3.38
N LYS A 400 3.12 9.06 3.97
CA LYS A 400 2.73 7.81 3.30
C LYS A 400 1.41 7.26 3.84
N ILE A 401 0.70 6.54 2.98
CA ILE A 401 -0.45 5.72 3.35
C ILE A 401 0.04 4.30 3.62
N VAL A 402 -0.49 3.64 4.66
CA VAL A 402 -0.23 2.23 4.98
C VAL A 402 -1.53 1.44 4.93
N THR A 403 -1.52 0.35 4.18
CA THR A 403 -2.64 -0.61 4.09
C THR A 403 -2.17 -2.00 4.49
N ALA A 404 -3.11 -2.88 4.82
CA ALA A 404 -2.82 -4.31 4.83
C ALA A 404 -2.39 -4.77 3.43
N GLY A 405 -1.59 -5.83 3.36
CA GLY A 405 -1.31 -6.51 2.11
C GLY A 405 -2.57 -7.09 1.48
N GLY A 406 -2.69 -6.97 0.16
CA GLY A 406 -3.84 -7.51 -0.56
C GLY A 406 -3.91 -9.03 -0.50
N PHE A 407 -5.11 -9.58 -0.56
CA PHE A 407 -5.41 -11.00 -0.65
C PHE A 407 -6.18 -11.24 -1.96
N ASP A 408 -5.51 -11.91 -2.89
CA ASP A 408 -6.16 -12.48 -4.07
C ASP A 408 -6.61 -13.92 -3.80
N SER A 409 -7.92 -14.12 -3.72
CA SER A 409 -8.50 -15.42 -3.40
C SER A 409 -8.96 -16.23 -4.61
N HIS A 410 -8.64 -15.83 -5.85
CA HIS A 410 -8.98 -16.58 -7.06
C HIS A 410 -7.77 -16.71 -8.00
N ILE A 411 -6.76 -17.48 -7.56
CA ILE A 411 -5.50 -17.67 -8.29
C ILE A 411 -5.47 -19.00 -9.04
N HIS A 412 -5.26 -18.94 -10.35
CA HIS A 412 -4.85 -20.10 -11.13
C HIS A 412 -3.33 -20.19 -11.09
N PHE A 413 -2.77 -21.20 -10.43
CA PHE A 413 -1.32 -21.43 -10.33
C PHE A 413 -0.73 -21.95 -11.67
N ILE A 414 -0.79 -21.09 -12.69
CA ILE A 414 -0.35 -21.36 -14.07
C ILE A 414 1.17 -21.18 -14.16
N CYS A 415 1.72 -20.14 -13.54
CA CYS A 415 3.17 -19.90 -13.52
C CYS A 415 3.64 -19.16 -12.26
N PRO A 416 4.88 -19.39 -11.79
CA PRO A 416 5.39 -18.76 -10.56
C PRO A 416 5.57 -17.24 -10.67
N GLN A 417 5.71 -16.70 -11.89
CA GLN A 417 5.91 -15.26 -12.14
C GLN A 417 4.74 -14.43 -11.63
N GLN A 418 3.52 -15.00 -11.55
CA GLN A 418 2.34 -14.36 -10.99
C GLN A 418 2.60 -13.83 -9.57
N ALA A 419 3.36 -14.55 -8.74
CA ALA A 419 3.68 -14.12 -7.38
C ALA A 419 4.53 -12.83 -7.36
N PHE A 420 5.41 -12.65 -8.35
CA PHE A 420 6.26 -11.45 -8.45
C PHE A 420 5.45 -10.24 -8.91
N GLU A 421 4.54 -10.42 -9.87
CA GLU A 421 3.62 -9.36 -10.31
C GLU A 421 2.66 -8.94 -9.19
N ALA A 422 2.10 -9.91 -8.47
CA ALA A 422 1.19 -9.66 -7.38
C ALA A 422 1.86 -8.94 -6.20
N ILE A 423 3.04 -9.39 -5.76
CA ILE A 423 3.73 -8.70 -4.66
C ILE A 423 4.21 -7.31 -5.08
N ALA A 424 4.61 -7.11 -6.35
CA ALA A 424 4.95 -5.79 -6.88
C ALA A 424 3.74 -4.84 -6.90
N SER A 425 2.51 -5.35 -6.97
CA SER A 425 1.29 -4.54 -6.89
C SER A 425 0.79 -4.31 -5.46
N GLY A 426 1.34 -5.02 -4.45
CA GLY A 426 0.93 -4.95 -3.05
C GLY A 426 0.06 -6.11 -2.56
N VAL A 427 -0.15 -7.15 -3.37
CA VAL A 427 -0.80 -8.40 -2.96
C VAL A 427 0.21 -9.29 -2.22
N THR A 428 -0.18 -9.81 -1.07
CA THR A 428 0.69 -10.56 -0.15
C THR A 428 0.21 -11.98 0.10
N THR A 429 -1.02 -12.31 -0.30
CA THR A 429 -1.64 -13.63 -0.05
C THR A 429 -2.33 -14.12 -1.31
N PHE A 430 -2.06 -15.38 -1.66
CA PHE A 430 -2.76 -16.11 -2.70
C PHE A 430 -3.58 -17.25 -2.09
N LEU A 431 -4.78 -17.44 -2.63
CA LEU A 431 -5.52 -18.69 -2.54
C LEU A 431 -6.00 -19.08 -3.94
N GLY A 432 -5.82 -20.35 -4.28
CA GLY A 432 -6.37 -20.94 -5.48
C GLY A 432 -5.73 -22.29 -5.79
N GLY A 433 -5.74 -22.72 -7.05
CA GLY A 433 -5.33 -24.08 -7.40
C GLY A 433 -4.67 -24.14 -8.78
N GLY A 434 -3.92 -25.22 -9.00
CA GLY A 434 -3.21 -25.46 -10.24
C GLY A 434 -1.97 -26.33 -10.08
N THR A 435 -1.39 -26.74 -11.20
CA THR A 435 -0.17 -27.56 -11.29
C THR A 435 0.77 -27.08 -12.40
N GLY A 436 0.78 -25.77 -12.69
CA GLY A 436 1.43 -25.19 -13.88
C GLY A 436 0.47 -25.09 -15.07
N PRO A 437 0.96 -24.84 -16.30
CA PRO A 437 0.13 -24.51 -17.46
C PRO A 437 -0.53 -25.74 -18.11
N SER A 438 -1.15 -26.59 -17.31
CA SER A 438 -2.00 -27.69 -17.80
C SER A 438 -3.36 -27.15 -18.22
N THR A 439 -4.04 -27.80 -19.19
CA THR A 439 -5.39 -27.39 -19.61
C THR A 439 -6.35 -27.25 -18.42
N GLY A 440 -6.30 -28.19 -17.46
CA GLY A 440 -7.14 -28.14 -16.27
C GLY A 440 -6.84 -26.95 -15.36
N THR A 441 -5.58 -26.52 -15.23
CA THR A 441 -5.19 -25.34 -14.44
C THR A 441 -5.48 -24.03 -15.18
N CYS A 442 -5.27 -24.00 -16.50
CA CYS A 442 -5.62 -22.84 -17.32
C CYS A 442 -7.13 -22.55 -17.30
N ALA A 443 -7.96 -23.55 -17.02
CA ALA A 443 -9.41 -23.41 -16.88
C ALA A 443 -9.89 -23.31 -15.43
N THR A 444 -9.25 -24.00 -14.47
CA THR A 444 -9.82 -24.17 -13.12
C THR A 444 -8.80 -24.02 -12.00
N THR A 445 -9.21 -23.39 -10.90
CA THR A 445 -8.45 -23.27 -9.64
C THR A 445 -8.42 -24.57 -8.83
N CYS A 446 -7.92 -25.65 -9.45
CA CYS A 446 -7.86 -26.98 -8.85
C CYS A 446 -6.43 -27.52 -8.86
N THR A 447 -5.92 -27.95 -7.70
CA THR A 447 -4.74 -28.82 -7.58
C THR A 447 -5.22 -30.24 -7.24
N PRO A 448 -5.46 -31.11 -8.25
CA PRO A 448 -6.09 -32.40 -8.03
C PRO A 448 -5.12 -33.46 -7.48
N GLY A 449 -5.52 -34.13 -6.40
CA GLY A 449 -4.83 -35.29 -5.84
C GLY A 449 -3.67 -34.99 -4.90
N ALA A 450 -3.44 -35.87 -3.92
CA ALA A 450 -2.50 -35.65 -2.82
C ALA A 450 -1.04 -35.39 -3.28
N ASN A 451 -0.58 -36.09 -4.31
CA ASN A 451 0.79 -35.92 -4.83
C ASN A 451 1.01 -34.52 -5.42
N HIS A 452 0.05 -33.99 -6.16
CA HIS A 452 0.15 -32.64 -6.71
C HIS A 452 0.00 -31.58 -5.63
N ILE A 453 -0.87 -31.79 -4.63
CA ILE A 453 -1.00 -30.91 -3.48
C ILE A 453 0.33 -30.80 -2.75
N GLN A 454 0.97 -31.93 -2.43
CA GLN A 454 2.31 -31.96 -1.82
C GLN A 454 3.35 -31.21 -2.69
N ALA A 455 3.41 -31.54 -3.99
CA ALA A 455 4.39 -30.93 -4.89
C ALA A 455 4.21 -29.42 -5.00
N MET A 456 2.97 -28.92 -5.01
CA MET A 456 2.69 -27.49 -5.09
C MET A 456 3.01 -26.74 -3.79
N PHE A 457 2.78 -27.34 -2.63
CA PHE A 457 3.26 -26.77 -1.36
C PHE A 457 4.79 -26.63 -1.37
N GLN A 458 5.51 -27.66 -1.82
CA GLN A 458 6.97 -27.63 -1.92
C GLN A 458 7.47 -26.62 -2.97
N ALA A 459 6.83 -26.54 -4.14
CA ALA A 459 7.20 -25.62 -5.21
C ALA A 459 6.96 -24.14 -4.85
N THR A 460 6.00 -23.86 -3.97
CA THR A 460 5.64 -22.50 -3.56
C THR A 460 6.25 -22.09 -2.21
N ASP A 461 7.05 -22.96 -1.58
CA ASP A 461 7.67 -22.73 -0.28
C ASP A 461 8.62 -21.52 -0.28
N SER A 462 9.26 -21.22 -1.42
CA SER A 462 10.15 -20.06 -1.54
C SER A 462 9.48 -18.80 -2.11
N LEU A 463 8.20 -18.85 -2.48
CA LEU A 463 7.53 -17.67 -3.01
C LEU A 463 7.27 -16.66 -1.88
N PRO A 464 7.47 -15.35 -2.11
CA PRO A 464 7.48 -14.31 -1.07
C PRO A 464 6.07 -13.88 -0.60
N ILE A 465 5.11 -14.80 -0.65
CA ILE A 465 3.69 -14.56 -0.37
C ILE A 465 3.12 -15.68 0.50
N ASN A 466 2.01 -15.40 1.19
CA ASN A 466 1.24 -16.45 1.85
C ASN A 466 0.53 -17.28 0.77
N ILE A 467 0.45 -18.59 0.97
CA ILE A 467 -0.12 -19.53 -0.01
C ILE A 467 -1.19 -20.38 0.66
N GLY A 468 -2.38 -20.44 0.08
CA GLY A 468 -3.36 -21.50 0.28
C GLY A 468 -3.65 -22.21 -1.03
N ILE A 469 -3.86 -23.53 -0.98
CA ILE A 469 -4.13 -24.36 -2.16
C ILE A 469 -5.57 -24.89 -2.10
N THR A 470 -6.30 -24.86 -3.21
CA THR A 470 -7.63 -25.45 -3.38
C THR A 470 -7.57 -26.74 -4.19
N GLY A 471 -8.30 -27.76 -3.73
CA GLY A 471 -8.50 -29.02 -4.44
C GLY A 471 -9.67 -28.96 -5.42
N LYS A 472 -9.93 -30.07 -6.11
CA LYS A 472 -11.11 -30.23 -6.98
C LYS A 472 -12.31 -30.70 -6.16
N GLY A 473 -13.41 -29.97 -6.26
CA GLY A 473 -14.69 -30.22 -5.58
C GLY A 473 -15.69 -31.08 -6.36
N ASN A 474 -15.46 -31.32 -7.65
CA ASN A 474 -16.38 -32.03 -8.53
C ASN A 474 -16.27 -33.55 -8.40
N ASP A 475 -16.96 -34.13 -7.42
CA ASP A 475 -17.20 -35.58 -7.32
C ASP A 475 -18.58 -35.84 -6.69
N ALA A 476 -19.30 -36.85 -7.17
CA ALA A 476 -20.58 -37.25 -6.62
C ALA A 476 -20.43 -38.00 -5.28
N GLU A 477 -19.25 -38.55 -4.99
CA GLU A 477 -18.93 -39.32 -3.79
C GLU A 477 -17.81 -38.66 -2.95
N PRO A 478 -17.86 -38.74 -1.61
CA PRO A 478 -17.01 -37.90 -0.74
C PRO A 478 -15.54 -38.36 -0.63
N GLY A 479 -15.22 -39.62 -0.95
CA GLY A 479 -13.91 -40.21 -0.68
C GLY A 479 -12.72 -39.39 -1.23
N PRO A 480 -12.66 -39.13 -2.55
CA PRO A 480 -11.56 -38.37 -3.15
C PRO A 480 -11.46 -36.91 -2.67
N LEU A 481 -12.57 -36.32 -2.23
CA LEU A 481 -12.62 -34.96 -1.69
C LEU A 481 -11.96 -34.92 -0.29
N ARG A 482 -12.24 -35.93 0.54
CA ARG A 482 -11.63 -36.10 1.87
C ARG A 482 -10.12 -36.30 1.78
N GLU A 483 -9.65 -37.12 0.84
CA GLU A 483 -8.21 -37.33 0.61
C GLU A 483 -7.47 -36.02 0.30
N GLN A 484 -8.09 -35.13 -0.49
CA GLN A 484 -7.51 -33.80 -0.78
C GLN A 484 -7.49 -32.90 0.46
N ALA A 485 -8.57 -32.89 1.25
CA ALA A 485 -8.63 -32.16 2.52
C ALA A 485 -7.54 -32.65 3.49
N GLU A 486 -7.35 -33.96 3.62
CA GLU A 486 -6.30 -34.57 4.45
C GLU A 486 -4.89 -34.28 3.94
N ALA A 487 -4.71 -34.18 2.61
CA ALA A 487 -3.46 -33.76 1.99
C ALA A 487 -3.12 -32.27 2.21
N GLY A 488 -4.09 -31.46 2.66
CA GLY A 488 -3.85 -30.10 3.17
C GLY A 488 -4.49 -28.96 2.39
N VAL A 489 -5.45 -29.18 1.49
CA VAL A 489 -6.13 -28.06 0.80
C VAL A 489 -6.91 -27.17 1.79
N CYS A 490 -6.94 -25.87 1.53
CA CYS A 490 -7.69 -24.86 2.28
C CYS A 490 -9.18 -24.79 1.90
N GLY A 491 -9.53 -25.39 0.76
CA GLY A 491 -10.87 -25.36 0.18
C GLY A 491 -10.97 -26.24 -1.05
N LEU A 492 -12.17 -26.38 -1.58
CA LEU A 492 -12.48 -27.18 -2.77
C LEU A 492 -13.20 -26.31 -3.80
N LYS A 493 -12.73 -26.34 -5.05
CA LYS A 493 -13.34 -25.62 -6.18
C LYS A 493 -14.27 -26.55 -6.96
N LEU A 494 -15.55 -26.22 -7.01
CA LEU A 494 -16.51 -26.72 -7.98
C LEU A 494 -16.40 -25.90 -9.27
N HIS A 495 -16.23 -26.56 -10.41
CA HIS A 495 -16.14 -25.90 -11.72
C HIS A 495 -16.96 -26.61 -12.80
N GLU A 496 -17.59 -25.86 -13.69
CA GLU A 496 -18.48 -26.44 -14.72
C GLU A 496 -17.73 -27.33 -15.71
N ASP A 497 -16.49 -26.98 -16.08
CA ASP A 497 -15.58 -27.80 -16.89
C ASP A 497 -15.31 -29.21 -16.30
N TRP A 498 -15.55 -29.40 -14.99
CA TRP A 498 -15.51 -30.69 -14.31
C TRP A 498 -16.90 -31.22 -13.91
N GLY A 499 -17.97 -30.51 -14.24
CA GLY A 499 -19.38 -30.81 -13.94
C GLY A 499 -19.84 -30.28 -12.58
N THR A 500 -20.37 -29.05 -12.53
CA THR A 500 -20.95 -28.43 -11.32
C THR A 500 -22.41 -28.83 -11.14
N THR A 501 -22.67 -30.13 -11.00
CA THR A 501 -24.03 -30.66 -10.87
C THR A 501 -24.55 -30.59 -9.43
N PRO A 502 -25.88 -30.61 -9.19
CA PRO A 502 -26.45 -30.57 -7.84
C PRO A 502 -25.90 -31.64 -6.88
N LYS A 503 -25.60 -32.85 -7.39
CA LYS A 503 -25.02 -33.92 -6.58
C LYS A 503 -23.57 -33.65 -6.19
N ALA A 504 -22.76 -33.12 -7.10
CA ALA A 504 -21.38 -32.71 -6.80
C ALA A 504 -21.34 -31.54 -5.82
N ILE A 505 -22.23 -30.55 -6.00
CA ILE A 505 -22.40 -29.43 -5.06
C ILE A 505 -22.70 -29.94 -3.65
N ASP A 506 -23.69 -30.84 -3.51
CA ASP A 506 -24.11 -31.36 -2.22
C ASP A 506 -23.00 -32.13 -1.49
N THR A 507 -22.31 -33.01 -2.22
CA THR A 507 -21.20 -33.81 -1.70
C THR A 507 -19.99 -32.95 -1.33
N CYS A 508 -19.62 -31.97 -2.16
CA CYS A 508 -18.51 -31.06 -1.86
C CYS A 508 -18.79 -30.22 -0.61
N LEU A 509 -20.00 -29.65 -0.49
CA LEU A 509 -20.39 -28.89 0.70
C LEU A 509 -20.41 -29.77 1.96
N GLN A 510 -20.82 -31.03 1.86
CA GLN A 510 -20.74 -31.98 2.97
C GLN A 510 -19.28 -32.14 3.45
N VAL A 511 -18.33 -32.35 2.54
CA VAL A 511 -16.91 -32.50 2.90
C VAL A 511 -16.34 -31.20 3.46
N CYS A 512 -16.71 -30.05 2.89
CA CYS A 512 -16.32 -28.75 3.43
C CYS A 512 -16.84 -28.53 4.87
N ASP A 513 -18.07 -28.96 5.18
CA ASP A 513 -18.62 -28.94 6.53
C ASP A 513 -17.86 -29.89 7.48
N GLU A 514 -17.48 -31.08 7.01
CA GLU A 514 -16.72 -32.07 7.80
C GLU A 514 -15.30 -31.59 8.17
N TYR A 515 -14.62 -30.86 7.29
CA TYR A 515 -13.21 -30.47 7.45
C TYR A 515 -12.98 -28.99 7.79
N ASP A 516 -14.05 -28.18 7.92
CA ASP A 516 -14.01 -26.72 8.13
C ASP A 516 -13.14 -25.98 7.10
N ILE A 517 -13.31 -26.32 5.82
CA ILE A 517 -12.65 -25.67 4.67
C ILE A 517 -13.69 -24.96 3.80
N GLN A 518 -13.28 -23.99 2.98
CA GLN A 518 -14.24 -23.26 2.15
C GLN A 518 -14.65 -24.04 0.88
N CYS A 519 -15.92 -23.92 0.49
CA CYS A 519 -16.41 -24.36 -0.82
C CYS A 519 -16.43 -23.16 -1.76
N LEU A 520 -15.73 -23.25 -2.89
CA LEU A 520 -15.65 -22.22 -3.92
C LEU A 520 -16.33 -22.74 -5.18
N ILE A 521 -17.11 -21.92 -5.87
CA ILE A 521 -17.93 -22.40 -6.98
C ILE A 521 -17.89 -21.48 -8.19
N HIS A 522 -17.76 -22.13 -9.35
CA HIS A 522 -18.12 -21.67 -10.68
C HIS A 522 -19.30 -22.54 -11.13
N THR A 523 -20.46 -21.93 -11.33
CA THR A 523 -21.74 -22.65 -11.53
C THR A 523 -21.94 -23.09 -12.98
N ASP A 524 -23.00 -23.86 -13.24
CA ASP A 524 -23.30 -24.45 -14.55
C ASP A 524 -23.83 -23.38 -15.52
N THR A 525 -22.96 -22.79 -16.35
CA THR A 525 -23.34 -21.73 -17.30
C THR A 525 -24.39 -22.22 -18.29
N LEU A 526 -24.27 -23.48 -18.69
CA LEU A 526 -25.13 -24.12 -19.69
C LEU A 526 -26.54 -24.41 -19.17
N ASN A 527 -26.75 -24.33 -17.85
CA ASN A 527 -27.97 -24.77 -17.19
C ASN A 527 -28.29 -26.25 -17.48
N GLU A 528 -27.26 -27.08 -17.69
CA GLU A 528 -27.40 -28.48 -18.12
C GLU A 528 -28.15 -29.31 -17.07
N SER A 529 -27.80 -29.14 -15.80
CA SER A 529 -28.43 -29.85 -14.69
C SER A 529 -29.59 -29.09 -14.04
N GLY A 530 -29.85 -27.86 -14.48
CA GLY A 530 -30.88 -26.95 -13.97
C GLY A 530 -30.43 -25.49 -13.95
N PHE A 531 -31.37 -24.59 -13.72
CA PHE A 531 -31.11 -23.14 -13.59
C PHE A 531 -30.53 -22.75 -12.22
N VAL A 532 -30.26 -21.47 -12.01
CA VAL A 532 -29.63 -20.93 -10.79
C VAL A 532 -30.37 -21.35 -9.52
N GLU A 533 -31.70 -21.40 -9.52
CA GLU A 533 -32.52 -21.82 -8.38
C GLU A 533 -32.29 -23.29 -7.98
N THR A 534 -31.93 -24.14 -8.95
CA THR A 534 -31.59 -25.55 -8.69
C THR A 534 -30.26 -25.65 -7.96
N THR A 535 -29.27 -24.88 -8.42
CA THR A 535 -27.94 -24.78 -7.77
C THR A 535 -28.06 -24.17 -6.37
N VAL A 536 -28.83 -23.10 -6.20
CA VAL A 536 -29.11 -22.49 -4.89
C VAL A 536 -29.79 -23.48 -3.95
N ALA A 537 -30.77 -24.25 -4.43
CA ALA A 537 -31.40 -25.30 -3.63
C ALA A 537 -30.40 -26.39 -3.19
N ALA A 538 -29.43 -26.75 -4.05
CA ALA A 538 -28.38 -27.70 -3.73
C ALA A 538 -27.40 -27.19 -2.64
N PHE A 539 -27.27 -25.87 -2.47
CA PHE A 539 -26.48 -25.31 -1.36
C PHE A 539 -27.06 -25.71 0.00
N LYS A 540 -28.39 -25.88 0.11
CA LYS A 540 -29.10 -26.20 1.36
C LYS A 540 -28.73 -25.21 2.49
N ASN A 541 -28.64 -23.92 2.15
CA ASN A 541 -28.23 -22.82 3.04
C ASN A 541 -26.84 -22.96 3.69
N ARG A 542 -25.97 -23.84 3.17
CA ARG A 542 -24.59 -23.95 3.64
C ARG A 542 -23.72 -22.84 3.05
N THR A 543 -22.72 -22.39 3.82
CA THR A 543 -21.78 -21.36 3.40
C THR A 543 -21.12 -21.73 2.07
N ILE A 544 -21.10 -20.81 1.11
CA ILE A 544 -20.42 -21.02 -0.17
C ILE A 544 -19.87 -19.71 -0.73
N HIS A 545 -18.69 -19.75 -1.32
CA HIS A 545 -18.10 -18.62 -2.02
C HIS A 545 -18.35 -18.75 -3.53
N THR A 546 -19.19 -17.89 -4.08
CA THR A 546 -19.42 -17.77 -5.52
C THR A 546 -18.36 -16.89 -6.15
N TYR A 547 -17.51 -17.47 -7.01
CA TYR A 547 -16.58 -16.70 -7.83
C TYR A 547 -17.30 -15.95 -8.94
N HIS A 548 -16.64 -14.89 -9.44
CA HIS A 548 -17.07 -14.04 -10.58
C HIS A 548 -18.59 -13.96 -10.72
N THR A 549 -19.24 -13.50 -9.64
CA THR A 549 -20.68 -13.64 -9.40
C THR A 549 -21.53 -12.97 -10.48
N GLU A 550 -20.99 -11.97 -11.19
CA GLU A 550 -21.66 -11.36 -12.33
C GLU A 550 -21.89 -12.31 -13.51
N GLY A 551 -20.99 -13.27 -13.71
CA GLY A 551 -21.17 -14.38 -14.66
C GLY A 551 -20.37 -14.31 -15.96
N ALA A 552 -19.69 -13.21 -16.31
CA ALA A 552 -18.80 -13.19 -17.49
C ALA A 552 -17.64 -14.19 -17.34
N GLY A 553 -17.05 -14.26 -16.13
CA GLY A 553 -16.08 -15.28 -15.75
C GLY A 553 -16.67 -16.69 -15.66
N GLY A 554 -18.00 -16.82 -15.66
CA GLY A 554 -18.76 -18.07 -15.78
C GLY A 554 -19.79 -18.31 -14.67
N GLY A 555 -20.82 -19.05 -15.01
CA GLY A 555 -21.98 -19.34 -14.17
C GLY A 555 -23.30 -19.19 -14.91
N HIS A 556 -24.38 -19.73 -14.33
CA HIS A 556 -25.74 -19.77 -14.89
C HIS A 556 -26.08 -18.53 -15.74
N ALA A 557 -26.28 -18.74 -17.03
CA ALA A 557 -26.64 -17.67 -17.96
C ALA A 557 -28.18 -17.49 -17.99
N PRO A 558 -28.70 -16.24 -17.88
CA PRO A 558 -27.98 -14.98 -17.68
C PRO A 558 -27.92 -14.52 -16.21
N ASP A 559 -28.46 -15.27 -15.26
CA ASP A 559 -28.96 -14.77 -13.98
C ASP A 559 -28.18 -15.20 -12.73
N ILE A 560 -26.97 -15.75 -12.88
CA ILE A 560 -26.08 -16.10 -11.75
C ILE A 560 -25.86 -14.95 -10.77
N ILE A 561 -25.87 -13.70 -11.25
CA ILE A 561 -25.70 -12.51 -10.41
C ILE A 561 -26.76 -12.39 -9.30
N SER A 562 -27.90 -13.06 -9.44
CA SER A 562 -28.97 -13.09 -8.44
C SER A 562 -28.55 -13.67 -7.10
N VAL A 563 -27.52 -14.53 -7.04
CA VAL A 563 -27.08 -15.21 -5.81
C VAL A 563 -26.60 -14.28 -4.70
N VAL A 564 -26.34 -13.00 -5.01
CA VAL A 564 -26.00 -11.97 -4.01
C VAL A 564 -27.10 -11.73 -2.98
N GLU A 565 -28.34 -12.16 -3.25
CA GLU A 565 -29.50 -12.04 -2.35
C GLU A 565 -29.50 -13.04 -1.19
N HIS A 566 -28.66 -14.08 -1.25
CA HIS A 566 -28.69 -15.18 -0.27
C HIS A 566 -27.71 -14.96 0.90
N GLU A 567 -28.18 -15.26 2.12
CA GLU A 567 -27.38 -15.08 3.35
C GLU A 567 -26.15 -15.98 3.40
N ASN A 568 -26.23 -17.20 2.86
CA ASN A 568 -25.13 -18.18 2.90
C ASN A 568 -24.09 -17.99 1.79
N VAL A 569 -24.30 -17.04 0.88
CA VAL A 569 -23.40 -16.79 -0.26
C VAL A 569 -22.40 -15.68 0.08
N LEU A 570 -21.13 -15.93 -0.23
CA LEU A 570 -20.01 -14.99 -0.11
C LEU A 570 -19.56 -14.58 -1.52
N PRO A 571 -20.15 -13.54 -2.13
CA PRO A 571 -19.93 -13.25 -3.54
C PRO A 571 -18.63 -12.47 -3.77
N SER A 572 -17.87 -12.90 -4.77
CA SER A 572 -16.72 -12.18 -5.31
C SER A 572 -16.86 -11.88 -6.80
N SER A 573 -16.10 -10.88 -7.24
CA SER A 573 -15.88 -10.56 -8.65
C SER A 573 -14.43 -10.81 -9.04
N THR A 574 -14.23 -11.11 -10.32
CA THR A 574 -12.90 -11.11 -10.95
C THR A 574 -12.67 -9.80 -11.67
N ASN A 575 -11.42 -9.48 -11.97
CA ASN A 575 -11.04 -8.09 -12.23
C ASN A 575 -11.16 -7.58 -13.68
N PRO A 576 -11.28 -8.39 -14.76
CA PRO A 576 -11.33 -7.81 -16.10
C PRO A 576 -12.61 -7.04 -16.41
N THR A 577 -13.75 -7.42 -15.83
CA THR A 577 -15.00 -6.67 -15.99
C THR A 577 -14.98 -5.34 -15.23
N ARG A 578 -13.94 -5.10 -14.40
CA ARG A 578 -13.94 -4.04 -13.39
C ARG A 578 -13.17 -2.78 -13.84
N PRO A 579 -13.78 -1.61 -13.75
CA PRO A 579 -15.21 -1.39 -13.93
C PRO A 579 -15.65 -1.60 -15.38
N TYR A 580 -16.94 -1.46 -15.66
CA TYR A 580 -17.44 -1.46 -17.02
C TYR A 580 -16.89 -0.26 -17.81
N THR A 581 -16.20 -0.52 -18.93
CA THR A 581 -15.58 0.48 -19.81
C THR A 581 -15.93 0.24 -21.28
N GLY A 582 -15.59 1.20 -22.15
CA GLY A 582 -15.90 1.12 -23.58
C GLY A 582 -15.30 -0.08 -24.33
N ASN A 583 -14.25 -0.73 -23.81
CA ASN A 583 -13.65 -1.92 -24.44
C ASN A 583 -14.00 -3.23 -23.73
N THR A 584 -14.76 -3.18 -22.63
CA THR A 584 -14.96 -4.35 -21.77
C THR A 584 -15.63 -5.49 -22.54
N LEU A 585 -16.71 -5.22 -23.29
CA LEU A 585 -17.45 -6.28 -24.00
C LEU A 585 -16.62 -6.92 -25.10
N ASP A 586 -16.03 -6.11 -25.97
CA ASP A 586 -15.21 -6.58 -27.09
C ASP A 586 -14.02 -7.44 -26.62
N GLU A 587 -13.35 -7.01 -25.54
CA GLU A 587 -12.25 -7.78 -24.94
C GLU A 587 -12.71 -9.14 -24.42
N HIS A 588 -13.86 -9.18 -23.72
CA HIS A 588 -14.30 -10.38 -23.02
C HIS A 588 -14.83 -11.45 -23.97
N LEU A 589 -15.47 -11.06 -25.07
CA LEU A 589 -15.96 -12.01 -26.06
C LEU A 589 -14.79 -12.85 -26.60
N ASP A 590 -13.71 -12.19 -27.03
CA ASP A 590 -12.52 -12.87 -27.56
C ASP A 590 -11.76 -13.66 -26.49
N MET A 591 -11.63 -13.09 -25.29
CA MET A 591 -10.99 -13.75 -24.16
C MET A 591 -11.71 -15.06 -23.79
N LEU A 592 -13.04 -15.03 -23.72
CA LEU A 592 -13.86 -16.19 -23.41
C LEU A 592 -13.70 -17.28 -24.47
N MET A 593 -13.77 -16.90 -25.76
CA MET A 593 -13.60 -17.85 -26.85
C MET A 593 -12.25 -18.56 -26.79
N VAL A 594 -11.17 -17.85 -26.46
CA VAL A 594 -9.83 -18.44 -26.30
C VAL A 594 -9.75 -19.33 -25.05
N CYS A 595 -10.21 -18.86 -23.90
CA CYS A 595 -10.07 -19.60 -22.62
C CYS A 595 -10.83 -20.94 -22.65
N HIS A 596 -12.03 -20.95 -23.24
CA HIS A 596 -12.87 -22.15 -23.34
C HIS A 596 -12.68 -22.96 -24.63
N HIS A 597 -11.66 -22.63 -25.44
CA HIS A 597 -11.36 -23.35 -26.69
C HIS A 597 -12.54 -23.41 -27.68
N LEU A 598 -13.34 -22.35 -27.72
CA LEU A 598 -14.53 -22.24 -28.57
C LEU A 598 -14.14 -21.88 -30.01
N SER A 599 -15.01 -22.24 -30.95
CA SER A 599 -14.83 -22.00 -32.38
C SER A 599 -15.83 -20.97 -32.91
N ARG A 600 -15.31 -19.90 -33.53
CA ARG A 600 -16.14 -18.93 -34.29
C ARG A 600 -16.90 -19.56 -35.47
N ASN A 601 -16.52 -20.78 -35.87
CA ASN A 601 -17.19 -21.50 -36.95
C ASN A 601 -18.34 -22.38 -36.46
N ILE A 602 -18.58 -22.46 -35.14
CA ILE A 602 -19.67 -23.22 -34.53
C ILE A 602 -20.71 -22.21 -34.01
N PRO A 603 -21.92 -22.14 -34.60
CA PRO A 603 -22.95 -21.19 -34.17
C PRO A 603 -23.32 -21.30 -32.69
N GLU A 604 -23.34 -22.51 -32.16
CA GLU A 604 -23.64 -22.80 -30.76
C GLU A 604 -22.58 -22.22 -29.80
N ASP A 605 -21.30 -22.28 -30.19
CA ASP A 605 -20.18 -21.70 -29.42
C ASP A 605 -20.26 -20.17 -29.38
N VAL A 606 -20.65 -19.54 -30.49
CA VAL A 606 -20.85 -18.09 -30.57
C VAL A 606 -22.05 -17.68 -29.73
N ALA A 607 -23.18 -18.38 -29.85
CA ALA A 607 -24.37 -18.12 -29.04
C ALA A 607 -24.09 -18.29 -27.53
N PHE A 608 -23.30 -19.29 -27.15
CA PHE A 608 -22.84 -19.47 -25.77
C PHE A 608 -22.01 -18.26 -25.30
N ALA A 609 -21.03 -17.83 -26.08
CA ALA A 609 -20.19 -16.67 -25.74
C ALA A 609 -21.02 -15.37 -25.61
N GLU A 610 -21.95 -15.13 -26.54
CA GLU A 610 -22.87 -13.98 -26.53
C GLU A 610 -23.84 -14.02 -25.34
N SER A 611 -24.30 -15.20 -24.93
CA SER A 611 -25.15 -15.34 -23.73
C SER A 611 -24.40 -15.05 -22.42
N ARG A 612 -23.07 -15.20 -22.43
CA ARG A 612 -22.22 -15.07 -21.23
C ARG A 612 -21.65 -13.66 -21.04
N ILE A 613 -21.33 -12.95 -22.12
CA ILE A 613 -20.79 -11.58 -22.06
C ILE A 613 -21.92 -10.57 -22.24
N ARG A 614 -22.40 -10.00 -21.13
CA ARG A 614 -23.60 -9.15 -21.11
C ARG A 614 -23.28 -7.77 -20.55
N ALA A 615 -23.67 -6.72 -21.26
CA ALA A 615 -23.45 -5.34 -20.83
C ALA A 615 -24.21 -5.02 -19.55
N GLU A 616 -25.43 -5.55 -19.44
CA GLU A 616 -26.40 -5.29 -18.40
C GLU A 616 -25.90 -5.82 -17.05
N THR A 617 -25.44 -7.07 -16.99
CA THR A 617 -24.92 -7.67 -15.75
C THR A 617 -23.56 -7.08 -15.36
N ILE A 618 -22.67 -6.78 -16.32
CA ILE A 618 -21.38 -6.09 -16.05
C ILE A 618 -21.62 -4.67 -15.51
N ALA A 619 -22.61 -3.95 -16.03
CA ALA A 619 -23.02 -2.65 -15.51
C ALA A 619 -23.65 -2.77 -14.11
N ALA A 620 -24.51 -3.76 -13.88
CA ALA A 620 -25.09 -4.02 -12.57
C ALA A 620 -24.04 -4.40 -11.53
N GLU A 621 -22.99 -5.13 -11.92
CA GLU A 621 -21.87 -5.50 -11.05
C GLU A 621 -21.14 -4.25 -10.50
N ASP A 622 -20.99 -3.18 -11.29
CA ASP A 622 -20.45 -1.91 -10.79
C ASP A 622 -21.28 -1.37 -9.64
N VAL A 623 -22.61 -1.39 -9.78
CA VAL A 623 -23.54 -0.87 -8.79
C VAL A 623 -23.60 -1.78 -7.55
N LEU A 624 -23.64 -3.10 -7.73
CA LEU A 624 -23.65 -4.06 -6.63
C LEU A 624 -22.37 -4.02 -5.79
N HIS A 625 -21.22 -3.72 -6.40
CA HIS A 625 -20.01 -3.42 -5.63
C HIS A 625 -20.17 -2.19 -4.76
N ASP A 626 -20.74 -1.11 -5.28
CA ASP A 626 -20.89 0.16 -4.57
C ASP A 626 -21.97 0.07 -3.48
N LEU A 627 -23.01 -0.75 -3.68
CA LEU A 627 -24.03 -1.09 -2.69
C LEU A 627 -23.49 -1.97 -1.55
N GLY A 628 -22.39 -2.70 -1.79
CA GLY A 628 -21.88 -3.71 -0.86
C GLY A 628 -22.59 -5.06 -0.98
N ALA A 629 -23.25 -5.33 -2.10
CA ALA A 629 -23.86 -6.62 -2.39
C ALA A 629 -22.86 -7.62 -2.99
N ILE A 630 -21.75 -7.17 -3.57
CA ILE A 630 -20.59 -8.01 -3.85
C ILE A 630 -19.49 -7.71 -2.84
N SER A 631 -18.98 -8.75 -2.18
CA SER A 631 -18.17 -8.60 -0.96
C SER A 631 -16.68 -8.66 -1.19
N MET A 632 -16.23 -9.21 -2.32
CA MET A 632 -14.81 -9.47 -2.57
C MET A 632 -14.40 -9.15 -4.01
N MET A 633 -13.12 -8.81 -4.18
CA MET A 633 -12.43 -8.64 -5.46
C MET A 633 -11.27 -9.63 -5.54
N SER A 634 -11.12 -10.30 -6.67
CA SER A 634 -10.03 -11.24 -6.95
C SER A 634 -9.54 -11.08 -8.40
N SER A 635 -8.47 -11.78 -8.79
CA SER A 635 -7.98 -11.67 -10.17
C SER A 635 -8.68 -12.57 -11.16
N ASP A 636 -8.62 -13.89 -10.97
CA ASP A 636 -8.73 -14.94 -12.01
C ASP A 636 -7.44 -15.11 -12.84
N SER A 637 -6.30 -15.10 -12.17
CA SER A 637 -4.98 -14.85 -12.76
C SER A 637 -4.66 -15.70 -14.00
N GLN A 638 -4.54 -15.07 -15.17
CA GLN A 638 -4.27 -15.70 -16.48
C GLN A 638 -5.35 -16.68 -16.99
N ALA A 639 -6.52 -16.72 -16.34
CA ALA A 639 -7.66 -17.54 -16.73
C ALA A 639 -8.93 -16.68 -16.76
N MET A 640 -8.88 -15.60 -17.54
CA MET A 640 -9.85 -14.47 -17.51
C MET A 640 -9.62 -13.47 -16.37
N GLY A 641 -8.35 -13.17 -16.05
CA GLY A 641 -8.01 -12.27 -14.95
C GLY A 641 -6.54 -11.87 -14.85
N ARG A 642 -6.26 -10.84 -14.05
CA ARG A 642 -4.94 -10.18 -13.96
C ARG A 642 -4.43 -10.05 -12.52
N CYS A 643 -3.50 -10.90 -12.08
CA CYS A 643 -3.02 -10.91 -10.68
C CYS A 643 -2.43 -9.56 -10.19
N GLY A 644 -1.81 -8.78 -11.08
CA GLY A 644 -1.26 -7.46 -10.76
C GLY A 644 -2.30 -6.34 -10.59
N GLU A 645 -3.59 -6.58 -10.86
CA GLU A 645 -4.60 -5.53 -10.98
C GLU A 645 -5.74 -5.60 -9.95
N VAL A 646 -5.70 -6.52 -8.98
CA VAL A 646 -6.78 -6.65 -7.95
C VAL A 646 -7.02 -5.33 -7.21
N ILE A 647 -5.94 -4.71 -6.71
CA ILE A 647 -6.00 -3.44 -5.98
C ILE A 647 -6.39 -2.29 -6.94
N LEU A 648 -5.74 -2.22 -8.11
CA LEU A 648 -5.98 -1.19 -9.12
C LEU A 648 -7.44 -1.14 -9.57
N ARG A 649 -8.03 -2.31 -9.86
CA ARG A 649 -9.39 -2.46 -10.38
C ARG A 649 -10.42 -2.13 -9.31
N THR A 650 -10.15 -2.49 -8.05
CA THR A 650 -10.97 -2.07 -6.91
C THR A 650 -11.12 -0.54 -6.86
N TRP A 651 -10.02 0.20 -6.98
CA TRP A 651 -10.04 1.66 -6.87
C TRP A 651 -10.59 2.35 -8.11
N ASN A 652 -10.36 1.80 -9.30
CA ASN A 652 -11.01 2.28 -10.53
C ASN A 652 -12.55 2.09 -10.47
N THR A 653 -13.04 0.98 -9.90
CA THR A 653 -14.49 0.78 -9.71
C THR A 653 -15.08 1.73 -8.68
N ALA A 654 -14.41 1.95 -7.54
CA ALA A 654 -14.84 2.94 -6.54
C ALA A 654 -14.87 4.36 -7.13
N HIS A 655 -13.85 4.72 -7.92
CA HIS A 655 -13.79 5.99 -8.63
C HIS A 655 -14.94 6.17 -9.61
N LYS A 656 -15.17 5.19 -10.51
CA LYS A 656 -16.24 5.28 -11.51
C LYS A 656 -17.60 5.44 -10.85
N ASN A 657 -17.88 4.64 -9.81
CA ASN A 657 -19.13 4.76 -9.07
C ASN A 657 -19.27 6.12 -8.40
N LYS A 658 -18.21 6.69 -7.83
CA LYS A 658 -18.25 8.07 -7.34
C LYS A 658 -18.61 9.08 -8.43
N VAL A 659 -17.97 8.98 -9.58
CA VAL A 659 -18.18 9.93 -10.70
C VAL A 659 -19.63 9.85 -11.21
N GLN A 660 -20.17 8.65 -11.38
CA GLN A 660 -21.51 8.47 -11.95
C GLN A 660 -22.64 8.61 -10.91
N ARG A 661 -22.41 8.23 -9.66
CA ARG A 661 -23.46 8.11 -8.62
C ARG A 661 -23.33 9.13 -7.49
N GLY A 662 -22.22 9.86 -7.43
CA GLY A 662 -21.91 10.80 -6.35
C GLY A 662 -21.47 10.10 -5.06
N PHE A 663 -21.60 10.81 -3.93
CA PHE A 663 -21.32 10.28 -2.60
C PHE A 663 -22.30 9.17 -2.21
N LEU A 664 -21.79 8.14 -1.52
CA LEU A 664 -22.65 7.21 -0.79
C LEU A 664 -23.50 7.97 0.24
N PRO A 665 -24.70 7.48 0.59
CA PRO A 665 -25.55 8.10 1.60
C PRO A 665 -24.81 8.46 2.90
N GLU A 666 -23.92 7.58 3.36
CA GLU A 666 -23.13 7.70 4.59
C GLU A 666 -21.99 8.73 4.47
N ASP A 667 -21.54 9.03 3.25
CA ASP A 667 -20.48 9.99 2.98
C ASP A 667 -21.03 11.41 2.67
N LYS A 668 -22.34 11.56 2.43
CA LYS A 668 -22.98 12.84 2.12
C LYS A 668 -22.74 13.87 3.25
N GLY A 669 -22.25 15.05 2.87
CA GLY A 669 -21.98 16.15 3.80
C GLY A 669 -20.70 16.00 4.63
N THR A 670 -19.88 14.97 4.37
CA THR A 670 -18.60 14.76 5.09
C THR A 670 -17.40 15.37 4.37
N ASP A 671 -17.56 15.78 3.12
CA ASP A 671 -16.52 16.24 2.18
C ASP A 671 -15.40 15.20 1.93
N ALA A 672 -15.70 13.91 2.16
CA ALA A 672 -14.81 12.76 2.01
C ALA A 672 -15.61 11.50 1.63
N ASP A 673 -14.89 10.42 1.30
CA ASP A 673 -15.41 9.14 0.83
C ASP A 673 -15.01 8.00 1.78
N ASN A 674 -14.86 8.30 3.07
CA ASN A 674 -14.32 7.33 4.04
C ASN A 674 -15.14 6.04 4.08
N HIS A 675 -16.47 6.13 4.02
CA HIS A 675 -17.33 4.95 4.03
C HIS A 675 -17.13 4.11 2.76
N ARG A 676 -17.13 4.75 1.58
CA ARG A 676 -16.82 4.06 0.32
C ARG A 676 -15.43 3.42 0.36
N VAL A 677 -14.41 4.14 0.83
CA VAL A 677 -13.04 3.62 0.89
C VAL A 677 -12.93 2.41 1.83
N LYS A 678 -13.57 2.44 3.01
CA LYS A 678 -13.65 1.28 3.91
C LYS A 678 -14.40 0.11 3.29
N ARG A 679 -15.50 0.36 2.58
CA ARG A 679 -16.23 -0.65 1.81
C ARG A 679 -15.35 -1.34 0.78
N TYR A 680 -14.62 -0.57 -0.02
CA TYR A 680 -13.82 -1.11 -1.12
C TYR A 680 -12.51 -1.76 -0.68
N ILE A 681 -11.79 -1.19 0.30
CA ILE A 681 -10.57 -1.83 0.80
C ILE A 681 -10.84 -3.20 1.43
N SER A 682 -12.02 -3.37 2.05
CA SER A 682 -12.45 -4.64 2.63
C SER A 682 -12.52 -5.76 1.60
N LYS A 683 -12.81 -5.43 0.34
CA LYS A 683 -13.05 -6.40 -0.75
C LYS A 683 -11.81 -7.21 -1.13
N TYR A 684 -10.60 -6.66 -0.94
CA TYR A 684 -9.36 -7.35 -1.24
C TYR A 684 -8.46 -7.56 0.00
N THR A 685 -8.95 -7.25 1.20
CA THR A 685 -8.18 -7.42 2.44
C THR A 685 -8.91 -8.36 3.40
N ILE A 686 -9.84 -7.84 4.20
CA ILE A 686 -10.45 -8.59 5.30
C ILE A 686 -11.53 -9.56 4.82
N ASN A 687 -12.30 -9.25 3.78
CA ASN A 687 -13.39 -10.12 3.34
C ASN A 687 -12.88 -11.43 2.74
N PRO A 688 -11.87 -11.42 1.83
CA PRO A 688 -11.22 -12.66 1.42
C PRO A 688 -10.63 -13.43 2.60
N ALA A 689 -10.02 -12.72 3.57
CA ALA A 689 -9.46 -13.38 4.74
C ALA A 689 -10.51 -14.05 5.63
N ILE A 690 -11.67 -13.42 5.86
CA ILE A 690 -12.79 -14.01 6.61
C ILE A 690 -13.37 -15.19 5.83
N ALA A 691 -13.69 -14.99 4.55
CA ALA A 691 -14.29 -16.03 3.71
C ALA A 691 -13.45 -17.31 3.68
N GLN A 692 -12.13 -17.19 3.75
CA GLN A 692 -11.21 -18.33 3.64
C GLN A 692 -10.66 -18.82 4.98
N GLY A 693 -11.19 -18.34 6.11
CA GLY A 693 -10.77 -18.78 7.45
C GLY A 693 -9.38 -18.33 7.88
N MET A 694 -8.82 -17.29 7.23
CA MET A 694 -7.48 -16.75 7.43
C MET A 694 -7.47 -15.40 8.18
N GLY A 695 -8.64 -14.77 8.36
CA GLY A 695 -8.81 -13.43 8.94
C GLY A 695 -8.38 -13.26 10.39
N HIS A 696 -7.96 -14.35 11.05
CA HIS A 696 -7.41 -14.33 12.39
C HIS A 696 -5.91 -14.00 12.44
N LEU A 697 -5.18 -14.11 11.32
CA LEU A 697 -3.76 -13.73 11.22
C LEU A 697 -3.49 -12.68 10.15
N ILE A 698 -4.34 -12.51 9.14
CA ILE A 698 -4.10 -11.58 8.02
C ILE A 698 -5.35 -10.77 7.67
N GLY A 699 -5.22 -9.88 6.67
CA GLY A 699 -6.34 -9.19 6.03
C GLY A 699 -6.67 -7.81 6.61
N SER A 700 -5.93 -7.32 7.60
CA SER A 700 -6.12 -5.96 8.15
C SER A 700 -4.96 -5.52 9.04
N ILE A 701 -4.89 -4.21 9.30
CA ILE A 701 -3.93 -3.62 10.25
C ILE A 701 -4.52 -3.65 11.65
N GLU A 702 -4.37 -4.78 12.34
CA GLU A 702 -4.84 -5.01 13.70
C GLU A 702 -3.76 -5.69 14.55
N VAL A 703 -3.70 -5.37 15.84
CA VAL A 703 -2.75 -6.01 16.77
C VAL A 703 -3.01 -7.52 16.85
N GLY A 704 -1.95 -8.31 16.82
CA GLY A 704 -2.00 -9.77 16.83
C GLY A 704 -2.04 -10.41 15.43
N LYS A 705 -2.08 -9.62 14.36
CA LYS A 705 -1.98 -10.09 12.97
C LYS A 705 -0.53 -10.04 12.46
N LEU A 706 -0.25 -10.84 11.44
CA LEU A 706 1.02 -10.85 10.72
C LEU A 706 1.27 -9.46 10.13
N ALA A 707 2.49 -8.97 10.23
CA ALA A 707 2.89 -7.67 9.71
C ALA A 707 3.11 -7.71 8.19
N ASP A 708 2.02 -7.98 7.47
CA ASP A 708 1.91 -7.90 6.02
C ASP A 708 1.33 -6.54 5.63
N LEU A 709 2.22 -5.59 5.35
CA LEU A 709 1.89 -4.16 5.23
C LEU A 709 2.42 -3.58 3.92
N VAL A 710 1.67 -2.65 3.33
CA VAL A 710 2.04 -2.01 2.07
C VAL A 710 2.07 -0.50 2.27
N LEU A 711 3.18 0.12 1.88
CA LEU A 711 3.40 1.56 2.00
C LEU A 711 3.24 2.23 0.64
N TRP A 712 2.42 3.26 0.57
CA TRP A 712 2.10 4.00 -0.64
C TRP A 712 2.48 5.47 -0.48
N THR A 713 3.06 6.07 -1.50
CA THR A 713 2.93 7.53 -1.64
C THR A 713 1.47 7.84 -2.00
N PRO A 714 0.86 8.91 -1.47
CA PRO A 714 -0.52 9.27 -1.81
C PRO A 714 -0.77 9.35 -3.33
N ALA A 715 0.22 9.87 -4.08
CA ALA A 715 0.14 9.98 -5.53
C ALA A 715 0.12 8.63 -6.26
N ASN A 716 0.71 7.56 -5.72
CA ASN A 716 0.74 6.22 -6.36
C ASN A 716 -0.21 5.22 -5.70
N PHE A 717 -1.06 5.66 -4.78
CA PHE A 717 -2.00 4.80 -4.08
C PHE A 717 -2.89 4.03 -5.07
N GLY A 718 -2.98 2.71 -4.88
CA GLY A 718 -3.76 1.82 -5.72
C GLY A 718 -3.10 1.41 -7.03
N ALA A 719 -1.93 1.99 -7.37
CA ALA A 719 -1.22 1.70 -8.62
C ALA A 719 0.11 0.98 -8.38
N LYS A 720 1.05 1.65 -7.71
CA LYS A 720 2.44 1.20 -7.53
C LYS A 720 2.89 1.50 -6.09
N PRO A 721 2.97 0.51 -5.20
CA PRO A 721 3.41 0.74 -3.84
C PRO A 721 4.89 1.15 -3.81
N SER A 722 5.31 1.78 -2.72
CA SER A 722 6.71 2.10 -2.46
C SER A 722 7.46 0.93 -1.82
N HIS A 723 6.81 0.24 -0.87
CA HIS A 723 7.38 -0.89 -0.13
C HIS A 723 6.27 -1.89 0.21
N VAL A 724 6.66 -3.16 0.31
CA VAL A 724 5.84 -4.28 0.77
C VAL A 724 6.61 -5.00 1.87
N ILE A 725 6.04 -5.04 3.05
CA ILE A 725 6.54 -5.74 4.23
C ILE A 725 5.82 -7.08 4.34
N LYS A 726 6.58 -8.15 4.59
CA LYS A 726 6.07 -9.50 4.86
C LYS A 726 6.59 -10.00 6.17
N GLY A 727 5.69 -10.41 7.06
CA GLY A 727 6.06 -10.90 8.41
C GLY A 727 7.08 -9.97 9.08
N GLY A 728 6.89 -8.66 8.97
CA GLY A 728 7.75 -7.64 9.57
C GLY A 728 9.06 -7.32 8.83
N MET A 729 9.38 -7.98 7.72
CA MET A 729 10.59 -7.71 6.94
C MET A 729 10.26 -7.08 5.57
N MET A 730 11.09 -6.15 5.09
CA MET A 730 10.97 -5.61 3.73
C MET A 730 11.14 -6.72 2.69
N SER A 731 10.09 -7.02 1.93
CA SER A 731 10.07 -8.10 0.94
C SER A 731 10.20 -7.56 -0.48
N TRP A 732 9.50 -6.49 -0.83
CA TRP A 732 9.60 -5.83 -2.14
C TRP A 732 9.63 -4.31 -1.97
N ALA A 733 10.38 -3.60 -2.82
CA ALA A 733 10.42 -2.14 -2.76
C ALA A 733 10.76 -1.51 -4.12
N GLN A 734 10.34 -0.26 -4.30
CA GLN A 734 10.85 0.62 -5.35
C GLN A 734 12.32 0.93 -5.04
N MET A 735 13.22 0.38 -5.85
CA MET A 735 14.66 0.46 -5.62
C MET A 735 15.39 0.83 -6.90
N GLY A 736 16.26 1.83 -6.77
CA GLY A 736 17.10 2.36 -7.84
C GLY A 736 18.25 1.44 -8.26
N ASP A 737 19.24 2.05 -8.91
CA ASP A 737 20.52 1.45 -9.29
C ASP A 737 21.25 0.90 -8.05
N PRO A 738 21.47 -0.43 -7.95
CA PRO A 738 22.15 -1.03 -6.80
C PRO A 738 23.61 -0.60 -6.60
N ASN A 739 24.25 -0.02 -7.63
CA ASN A 739 25.63 0.49 -7.54
C ASN A 739 25.69 1.97 -7.12
N ALA A 740 24.55 2.68 -7.09
CA ALA A 740 24.55 4.10 -6.86
C ALA A 740 24.93 4.50 -5.43
N SER A 741 25.34 5.75 -5.26
CA SER A 741 25.66 6.35 -3.96
C SER A 741 24.46 6.45 -3.01
N ILE A 742 23.24 6.47 -3.55
CA ILE A 742 21.96 6.51 -2.83
C ILE A 742 20.88 5.67 -3.54
N PRO A 743 19.87 5.16 -2.83
CA PRO A 743 18.93 4.16 -3.36
C PRO A 743 17.89 4.70 -4.36
N THR A 744 17.83 6.02 -4.56
CA THR A 744 16.83 6.72 -5.38
C THR A 744 17.31 7.03 -6.80
N VAL A 745 18.53 6.62 -7.16
CA VAL A 745 19.10 6.84 -8.49
C VAL A 745 18.46 5.90 -9.51
N GLU A 746 18.09 6.43 -10.66
CA GLU A 746 17.42 5.67 -11.72
C GLU A 746 18.30 4.55 -12.34
N PRO A 747 17.70 3.42 -12.78
CA PRO A 747 16.25 3.13 -12.78
C PRO A 747 15.68 2.63 -11.45
N VAL A 748 14.61 3.28 -11.01
CA VAL A 748 13.77 2.82 -9.89
C VAL A 748 12.71 1.86 -10.40
N ILE A 749 12.78 0.61 -9.94
CA ILE A 749 11.81 -0.47 -10.28
C ILE A 749 11.44 -1.26 -9.02
N MET A 750 10.35 -2.00 -9.05
CA MET A 750 9.99 -2.92 -7.97
C MET A 750 10.96 -4.12 -7.95
N ARG A 751 11.73 -4.28 -6.87
CA ARG A 751 12.74 -5.33 -6.72
C ARG A 751 12.49 -6.20 -5.49
N PRO A 752 12.87 -7.50 -5.53
CA PRO A 752 12.96 -8.34 -4.34
C PRO A 752 13.99 -7.77 -3.35
N MET A 753 13.61 -7.74 -2.08
CA MET A 753 14.44 -7.37 -0.94
C MET A 753 14.78 -8.61 -0.09
N PHE A 754 15.50 -8.44 1.02
CA PHE A 754 15.93 -9.58 1.84
C PHE A 754 14.77 -10.38 2.45
N GLY A 755 13.62 -9.78 2.74
CA GLY A 755 12.42 -10.49 3.20
C GLY A 755 11.91 -11.52 2.20
N ALA A 756 12.07 -11.27 0.89
CA ALA A 756 11.73 -12.19 -0.17
C ALA A 756 12.53 -13.50 -0.14
N MET A 757 13.75 -13.43 0.40
CA MET A 757 14.67 -14.55 0.49
C MET A 757 14.46 -15.38 1.76
N ASN A 758 13.57 -14.95 2.67
CA ASN A 758 13.25 -15.65 3.91
C ASN A 758 11.80 -16.19 3.88
N PRO A 759 11.60 -17.48 3.52
CA PRO A 759 10.29 -18.11 3.52
C PRO A 759 9.51 -17.99 4.83
N ARG A 760 10.19 -17.92 5.98
CA ARG A 760 9.55 -17.86 7.31
C ARG A 760 8.77 -16.57 7.55
N THR A 761 8.94 -15.56 6.71
CA THR A 761 8.12 -14.33 6.72
C THR A 761 6.70 -14.54 6.20
N SER A 762 6.40 -15.72 5.65
CA SER A 762 5.11 -16.05 5.04
C SER A 762 4.51 -17.32 5.62
N ILE A 763 3.20 -17.50 5.38
CA ILE A 763 2.41 -18.63 5.85
C ILE A 763 2.06 -19.57 4.68
N ALA A 764 2.20 -20.88 4.90
CA ALA A 764 1.54 -21.91 4.11
C ALA A 764 0.26 -22.33 4.84
N TRP A 765 -0.90 -22.03 4.25
CA TRP A 765 -2.20 -22.37 4.82
C TRP A 765 -2.60 -23.79 4.42
N ALA A 766 -3.15 -24.55 5.37
CA ALA A 766 -3.68 -25.89 5.12
C ALA A 766 -4.93 -26.17 5.94
N SER A 767 -5.61 -27.29 5.67
CA SER A 767 -6.72 -27.76 6.51
C SER A 767 -6.24 -28.14 7.91
N GLU A 768 -7.10 -27.96 8.92
CA GLU A 768 -6.78 -28.39 10.29
C GLU A 768 -6.53 -29.91 10.37
N ALA A 769 -7.23 -30.70 9.53
CA ALA A 769 -7.06 -32.15 9.46
C ALA A 769 -5.63 -32.56 9.06
N SER A 770 -5.03 -31.87 8.08
CA SER A 770 -3.67 -32.16 7.63
C SER A 770 -2.60 -31.82 8.66
N LEU A 771 -2.82 -30.76 9.45
CA LEU A 771 -1.96 -30.42 10.59
C LEU A 771 -2.08 -31.47 11.70
N LYS A 772 -3.31 -31.88 12.07
CA LYS A 772 -3.56 -32.85 13.14
C LYS A 772 -3.05 -34.25 12.82
N SER A 773 -3.15 -34.69 11.57
CA SER A 773 -2.65 -35.99 11.13
C SER A 773 -1.12 -36.02 10.99
N GLY A 774 -0.47 -34.85 10.96
CA GLY A 774 0.96 -34.71 10.67
C GLY A 774 1.30 -34.76 9.18
N LYS A 775 0.31 -34.88 8.29
CA LYS A 775 0.54 -35.09 6.85
C LYS A 775 1.32 -33.93 6.20
N ILE A 776 0.92 -32.69 6.48
CA ILE A 776 1.60 -31.50 5.94
C ILE A 776 3.05 -31.37 6.44
N ALA A 777 3.36 -31.89 7.63
CA ALA A 777 4.71 -31.85 8.18
C ALA A 777 5.68 -32.74 7.41
N GLU A 778 5.19 -33.84 6.80
CA GLU A 778 5.98 -34.71 5.92
C GLU A 778 6.50 -33.98 4.67
N TYR A 779 5.90 -32.85 4.30
CA TYR A 779 6.28 -32.13 3.08
C TYR A 779 7.59 -31.34 3.25
N GLY A 780 8.04 -31.12 4.49
CA GLY A 780 9.34 -30.48 4.77
C GLY A 780 9.39 -28.99 4.42
N LEU A 781 8.29 -28.26 4.61
CA LEU A 781 8.19 -26.83 4.27
C LEU A 781 9.01 -25.95 5.22
N THR A 782 9.58 -24.89 4.67
CA THR A 782 10.30 -23.84 5.41
C THR A 782 9.34 -22.75 5.91
N LYS A 783 8.25 -22.48 5.17
CA LYS A 783 7.18 -21.58 5.60
C LYS A 783 6.53 -22.05 6.89
N ASN A 784 6.03 -21.09 7.66
CA ASN A 784 5.21 -21.41 8.81
C ASN A 784 3.86 -21.97 8.33
N VAL A 785 3.49 -23.16 8.78
CA VAL A 785 2.21 -23.78 8.43
C VAL A 785 1.14 -23.36 9.43
N GLN A 786 -0.02 -22.92 8.95
CA GLN A 786 -1.18 -22.55 9.78
C GLN A 786 -2.46 -23.16 9.23
N ALA A 787 -3.40 -23.51 10.13
CA ALA A 787 -4.70 -24.03 9.74
C ALA A 787 -5.66 -22.90 9.36
N VAL A 788 -6.41 -23.08 8.28
CA VAL A 788 -7.67 -22.33 8.08
C VAL A 788 -8.68 -22.75 9.14
N LYS A 789 -9.56 -21.82 9.55
CA LYS A 789 -10.61 -22.10 10.54
C LYS A 789 -11.80 -21.16 10.40
N LYS A 790 -12.97 -21.62 10.83
CA LYS A 790 -14.25 -20.90 10.74
C LYS A 790 -14.61 -20.55 9.30
N CYS A 791 -14.39 -21.49 8.38
CA CYS A 791 -14.81 -21.37 6.98
C CYS A 791 -16.32 -21.63 6.83
N ARG A 792 -16.91 -22.36 7.78
CA ARG A 792 -18.32 -22.76 7.80
C ARG A 792 -19.11 -21.96 8.84
N GLY A 793 -20.41 -21.79 8.61
CA GLY A 793 -21.31 -21.06 9.51
C GLY A 793 -21.17 -19.54 9.45
N ILE A 794 -20.38 -19.04 8.50
CA ILE A 794 -20.33 -17.62 8.11
C ILE A 794 -21.25 -17.38 6.92
N GLY A 795 -21.68 -16.14 6.75
CA GLY A 795 -22.53 -15.71 5.63
C GLY A 795 -22.24 -14.27 5.22
N LYS A 796 -23.09 -13.74 4.35
CA LYS A 796 -23.00 -12.39 3.79
C LYS A 796 -22.88 -11.32 4.88
N LYS A 797 -23.58 -11.48 6.01
CA LYS A 797 -23.51 -10.58 7.19
C LYS A 797 -22.12 -10.47 7.82
N ASP A 798 -21.24 -11.44 7.61
CA ASP A 798 -19.90 -11.44 8.17
C ASP A 798 -18.92 -10.61 7.32
N MET A 799 -19.29 -10.30 6.07
CA MET A 799 -18.50 -9.52 5.12
C MET A 799 -18.52 -8.04 5.49
N LYS A 800 -17.37 -7.54 5.93
CA LYS A 800 -17.23 -6.18 6.46
C LYS A 800 -17.57 -5.16 5.39
N TRP A 801 -18.49 -4.25 5.75
CA TRP A 801 -19.01 -3.18 4.89
C TRP A 801 -19.70 -3.63 3.60
N ASN A 802 -19.88 -4.94 3.40
CA ASN A 802 -20.38 -5.53 2.17
C ASN A 802 -21.33 -6.69 2.47
N ASP A 803 -22.36 -6.41 3.26
CA ASP A 803 -23.34 -7.36 3.78
C ASP A 803 -24.74 -7.19 3.14
N ALA A 804 -24.87 -6.34 2.13
CA ALA A 804 -26.16 -6.08 1.49
C ALA A 804 -26.67 -7.31 0.74
N MET A 805 -27.96 -7.61 0.88
CA MET A 805 -28.64 -8.74 0.23
C MET A 805 -29.92 -8.22 -0.44
N PRO A 806 -29.80 -7.39 -1.50
CA PRO A 806 -30.98 -6.91 -2.20
C PRO A 806 -31.71 -8.08 -2.85
N LYS A 807 -33.04 -7.98 -2.97
CA LYS A 807 -33.81 -8.95 -3.73
C LYS A 807 -33.54 -8.74 -5.22
N MET A 808 -33.08 -9.79 -5.90
CA MET A 808 -32.64 -9.69 -7.29
C MET A 808 -33.73 -10.13 -8.26
N LYS A 809 -33.71 -9.53 -9.45
CA LYS A 809 -34.45 -10.01 -10.62
C LYS A 809 -33.62 -9.75 -11.86
N VAL A 810 -33.47 -10.75 -12.71
CA VAL A 810 -32.80 -10.65 -14.00
C VAL A 810 -33.80 -11.06 -15.06
N ASP A 811 -34.04 -10.19 -16.03
CA ASP A 811 -34.92 -10.50 -17.15
C ASP A 811 -34.24 -11.48 -18.12
N ALA A 812 -34.91 -12.58 -18.45
CA ALA A 812 -34.29 -13.67 -19.21
C ALA A 812 -34.03 -13.33 -20.69
N GLU A 813 -34.67 -12.29 -21.24
CA GLU A 813 -34.54 -11.90 -22.64
C GLU A 813 -33.70 -10.64 -22.82
N SER A 814 -33.95 -9.63 -21.99
CA SER A 814 -33.25 -8.33 -22.05
C SER A 814 -32.04 -8.23 -21.14
N TYR A 815 -31.84 -9.20 -20.23
CA TYR A 815 -30.78 -9.22 -19.21
C TYR A 815 -30.81 -8.04 -18.22
N THR A 816 -31.89 -7.25 -18.23
CA THR A 816 -32.12 -6.15 -17.30
C THR A 816 -32.02 -6.66 -15.87
N VAL A 817 -31.15 -6.05 -15.07
CA VAL A 817 -30.94 -6.42 -13.66
C VAL A 817 -31.63 -5.41 -12.76
N GLU A 818 -32.49 -5.89 -11.87
CA GLU A 818 -33.13 -5.10 -10.82
C GLU A 818 -32.67 -5.59 -9.43
N ALA A 819 -32.48 -4.65 -8.51
CA ALA A 819 -32.27 -4.91 -7.08
C ALA A 819 -33.32 -4.14 -6.27
N ASP A 820 -34.11 -4.85 -5.46
CA ASP A 820 -35.25 -4.29 -4.73
C ASP A 820 -36.24 -3.49 -5.61
N GLY A 821 -36.36 -3.89 -6.88
CA GLY A 821 -37.21 -3.25 -7.89
C GLY A 821 -36.58 -2.03 -8.59
N GLU A 822 -35.32 -1.68 -8.25
CA GLU A 822 -34.57 -0.60 -8.89
C GLU A 822 -33.66 -1.15 -9.98
N HIS A 823 -33.73 -0.59 -11.19
CA HIS A 823 -32.87 -0.99 -12.32
C HIS A 823 -31.41 -0.62 -12.05
N LEU A 824 -30.53 -1.62 -12.07
CA LEU A 824 -29.10 -1.47 -11.89
C LEU A 824 -28.39 -1.25 -13.23
N THR A 825 -28.11 0.01 -13.54
CA THR A 825 -27.40 0.39 -14.76
C THR A 825 -26.24 1.34 -14.48
N ALA A 826 -25.23 1.31 -15.35
CA ALA A 826 -24.05 2.16 -15.33
C ALA A 826 -23.52 2.33 -16.75
N GLU A 827 -23.24 3.56 -17.16
CA GLU A 827 -22.64 3.83 -18.47
C GLU A 827 -21.18 3.34 -18.51
N PRO A 828 -20.66 2.86 -19.65
CA PRO A 828 -19.25 2.48 -19.76
C PRO A 828 -18.34 3.69 -19.57
N ALA A 829 -17.30 3.54 -18.75
CA ALA A 829 -16.27 4.58 -18.61
C ALA A 829 -15.44 4.70 -19.90
N THR A 830 -15.23 5.93 -20.36
CA THR A 830 -14.37 6.23 -21.52
C THR A 830 -12.90 6.43 -21.15
N SER A 831 -12.62 6.67 -19.86
CA SER A 831 -11.27 6.78 -19.31
C SER A 831 -11.25 6.37 -17.85
N LEU A 832 -10.07 6.02 -17.34
CA LEU A 832 -9.83 5.70 -15.94
C LEU A 832 -8.59 6.44 -15.43
N PRO A 833 -8.57 6.88 -14.16
CA PRO A 833 -7.48 7.68 -13.62
C PRO A 833 -6.20 6.87 -13.42
N ILE A 834 -6.32 5.61 -12.98
CA ILE A 834 -5.19 4.72 -12.77
C ILE A 834 -5.04 3.81 -13.99
N ALA A 835 -4.48 4.38 -15.06
CA ALA A 835 -4.23 3.73 -16.35
C ALA A 835 -2.99 4.33 -17.03
N GLN A 836 -3.13 4.93 -18.23
CA GLN A 836 -2.03 5.50 -19.02
C GLN A 836 -1.21 6.57 -18.31
N ALA A 837 -1.75 7.21 -17.27
CA ALA A 837 -1.01 8.17 -16.46
C ALA A 837 0.10 7.53 -15.59
N TYR A 838 0.02 6.22 -15.32
CA TYR A 838 0.92 5.49 -14.41
C TYR A 838 1.79 4.44 -15.10
N PHE A 839 1.31 3.87 -16.21
CA PHE A 839 1.95 2.72 -16.87
C PHE A 839 2.53 3.10 -18.23
N VAL A 840 3.65 2.46 -18.58
CA VAL A 840 4.36 2.68 -19.84
C VAL A 840 3.67 1.98 -21.02
N TYR A 841 2.99 0.87 -20.74
CA TYR A 841 2.24 0.03 -21.67
C TYR A 841 0.86 -0.28 -21.11
#